data_AF-A0A2M8CXK3-F1
#
_entry.id   AF-A0A2M8CXK3-F1
#
_cell.length_a   1.000
_cell.length_b   1.000
_cell.length_c   1.000
_cell.angle_alpha   90.00
_cell.angle_beta   90.00
_cell.angle_gamma   90.00
#
_symmetry.space_group_name_H-M   'P 1'
#
loop_
_entity.id
_entity.type
_entity.pdbx_description
1 polymer ?
#
loop_
_entity_poly.entity_id
_entity_poly.type
_entity_poly.pdbx_seq_one_letter_code
_entity_poly.pdbx_strand_id
1 'polypeptide(L)'
;MGLNGLDSALSGLRAAQQQLNVIANNVSNVNTEGYTRKILPQAAVSVGGETAGVRASALIRNVDLNLERDFWTQVSTVNALEIKSKYMDRIQQFHGPPNLEISIAAEVAELRDVFAALADSPEDTFLQRSVVDQASLVSGKINKLAALITEMRNDTQDELDTSVINVNTMLANISQLNSQIKFNSASGKTIAELSDQRDNIIKQLSEEIDISFFMRGDGVMVVQTANGVQLADERPETLYYNRTPIGPSSYYPDPNNPVANGIFVGGNPAKNPVAIDITQSGLDGKMGALLELRDEILPAQQAMLDELAHKLTMRFQQQGLTLFTDKNGRVPASSTAQLTGAINLTALAGGGSLAAASGTAPNDTFTITLNAGGTSPQQRTLTINLTAAEAAFPFPPAADGAASLVSYINAQVDTLPDAFSNTTASLNASGQLAISSKYDISISASGAGQMGDFGLTVIGLTRGTEYAAPKTNPLTPVPYVGYSSEIRVSQMVIDNDRLVQQGTVPTDIPVQNGSNEVIRRVIESVFGDVKFQEAIGTVDLRAIGVGGTTMQDWLGIYSKNTVTSTLDLTGYSDVSAIIAAGGDTFIPPSGPVLDQFTLTFDDPRTGLPAQTYYLDLEEIQANFPIGGAITNAADQMAAAINALPLAASALSDPLPPDAGFNVQASVNAYGQLVIQSRANITLDASFPAGDDFGVPPADGGMRDTGLGFLGLTAGNFTTTDPYIDIQIGNDLPIRITIEPGDDETDLYTKLNKVLPGGPGVPGLAVDDDLTNLAGGGTLILQPGDDPSDPRFGGDIKIFGSLFVSEGGANGTLAGTSIIAALFGTENPVRNVPHEISTGTGSYESFRRQRLGPNAAISTGIISSTNLIDFAQKMVNGQSAETIAIDRQKTDETAFRDLLQRRLLDESGVNLDEELANLIVIQTAFAAAARVISAIDEEFQELLNAIR
;
A
#
# COMPACT_ATOMS: atom_id res chain seq x y z
N MET A 1 99.20 12.84 -19.78
CA MET A 1 97.86 13.46 -19.67
C MET A 1 97.03 13.39 -20.96
N GLY A 2 97.63 13.31 -22.16
CA GLY A 2 96.88 13.39 -23.43
C GLY A 2 95.85 12.28 -23.74
N LEU A 3 96.16 11.00 -23.47
CA LEU A 3 95.26 9.88 -23.85
C LEU A 3 94.02 9.75 -22.94
N ASN A 4 94.18 9.87 -21.62
CA ASN A 4 93.05 9.82 -20.68
C ASN A 4 92.09 11.01 -20.82
N GLY A 5 92.59 12.18 -21.21
CA GLY A 5 91.78 13.36 -21.50
C GLY A 5 90.94 13.21 -22.78
N LEU A 6 91.51 12.58 -23.82
CA LEU A 6 90.80 12.29 -25.07
C LEU A 6 89.68 11.26 -24.88
N ASP A 7 89.93 10.17 -24.14
CA ASP A 7 88.90 9.15 -23.84
C ASP A 7 87.77 9.71 -22.97
N SER A 8 88.09 10.61 -22.03
CA SER A 8 87.10 11.32 -21.24
C SER A 8 86.27 12.29 -22.08
N ALA A 9 86.90 13.03 -23.00
CA ALA A 9 86.20 13.95 -23.91
C ALA A 9 85.33 13.18 -24.93
N LEU A 10 85.80 12.05 -25.46
CA LEU A 10 85.06 11.21 -26.40
C LEU A 10 83.87 10.50 -25.74
N SER A 11 84.04 10.00 -24.51
CA SER A 11 82.94 9.40 -23.74
C SER A 11 81.89 10.44 -23.33
N GLY A 12 82.31 11.64 -22.92
CA GLY A 12 81.44 12.79 -22.69
C GLY A 12 80.66 13.24 -23.94
N LEU A 13 81.33 13.28 -25.10
CA LEU A 13 80.69 13.63 -26.39
C LEU A 13 79.60 12.62 -26.77
N ARG A 14 79.88 11.32 -26.63
CA ARG A 14 78.90 10.25 -26.90
C ARG A 14 77.70 10.31 -25.94
N ALA A 15 77.96 10.55 -24.65
CA ALA A 15 76.89 10.72 -23.66
C ALA A 15 76.00 11.94 -23.98
N ALA A 16 76.61 13.08 -24.32
CA ALA A 16 75.88 14.28 -24.74
C ALA A 16 75.06 14.06 -26.03
N GLN A 17 75.62 13.35 -27.03
CA GLN A 17 74.88 12.99 -28.25
C GLN A 17 73.64 12.12 -27.94
N GLN A 18 73.78 11.15 -27.04
CA GLN A 18 72.65 10.32 -26.63
C GLN A 18 71.61 11.13 -25.86
N GLN A 19 72.01 12.05 -24.98
CA GLN A 19 71.08 12.94 -24.28
C GLN A 19 70.32 13.87 -25.23
N LEU A 20 70.98 14.42 -26.25
CA LEU A 20 70.29 15.23 -27.28
C LEU A 20 69.22 14.41 -28.00
N ASN A 21 69.49 13.13 -28.31
CA ASN A 21 68.49 12.25 -28.91
C ASN A 21 67.33 11.98 -27.94
N VAL A 22 67.59 11.78 -26.64
CA VAL A 22 66.52 11.59 -25.64
C VAL A 22 65.62 12.82 -25.55
N ILE A 23 66.20 14.02 -25.49
CA ILE A 23 65.42 15.27 -25.46
C ILE A 23 64.62 15.44 -26.75
N ALA A 24 65.23 15.20 -27.91
CA ALA A 24 64.51 15.27 -29.18
C ALA A 24 63.31 14.32 -29.22
N ASN A 25 63.47 13.10 -28.69
CA ASN A 25 62.39 12.12 -28.58
C ASN A 25 61.32 12.52 -27.55
N ASN A 26 61.71 13.12 -26.43
CA ASN A 26 60.76 13.64 -25.44
C ASN A 26 59.91 14.75 -26.06
N VAL A 27 60.56 15.73 -26.68
CA VAL A 27 59.90 16.87 -27.34
C VAL A 27 59.01 16.40 -28.48
N SER A 28 59.44 15.43 -29.29
CA SER A 28 58.62 14.91 -30.40
C SER A 28 57.38 14.17 -29.93
N ASN A 29 57.42 13.58 -28.74
CA ASN A 29 56.34 12.77 -28.18
C ASN A 29 55.57 13.46 -27.05
N VAL A 30 55.78 14.77 -26.83
CA VAL A 30 55.09 15.54 -25.76
C VAL A 30 53.57 15.45 -25.83
N ASN A 31 53.01 15.34 -27.04
CA ASN A 31 51.56 15.23 -27.29
C ASN A 31 51.09 13.78 -27.48
N THR A 32 51.97 12.80 -27.32
CA THR A 32 51.62 11.39 -27.40
C THR A 32 51.04 10.94 -26.06
N GLU A 33 49.79 10.49 -26.05
CA GLU A 33 49.14 10.01 -24.83
C GLU A 33 49.91 8.83 -24.21
N GLY A 34 50.11 8.88 -22.88
CA GLY A 34 50.84 7.87 -22.13
C GLY A 34 52.37 7.94 -22.25
N TYR A 35 52.91 8.92 -22.97
CA TYR A 35 54.36 9.11 -23.04
C TYR A 35 54.91 9.77 -21.77
N THR A 36 55.69 9.03 -20.99
CA THR A 36 56.42 9.54 -19.82
C THR A 36 57.67 10.32 -20.19
N ARG A 37 58.27 11.10 -19.32
CA ARG A 37 59.56 11.73 -19.58
C ARG A 37 60.70 10.71 -19.43
N LYS A 38 61.60 10.66 -20.42
CA LYS A 38 62.73 9.74 -20.41
C LYS A 38 63.99 10.47 -19.99
N ILE A 39 64.78 9.84 -19.12
CA ILE A 39 66.05 10.36 -18.62
C ILE A 39 67.14 9.35 -18.97
N LEU A 40 68.31 9.86 -19.35
CA LEU A 40 69.52 9.07 -19.56
C LEU A 40 70.47 9.26 -18.37
N PRO A 41 70.53 8.33 -17.41
CA PRO A 41 71.45 8.43 -16.29
C PRO A 41 72.89 8.31 -16.77
N GLN A 42 73.77 9.13 -16.18
CA GLN A 42 75.21 9.03 -16.42
C GLN A 42 75.91 8.51 -15.16
N ALA A 43 76.87 7.62 -15.34
CA ALA A 43 77.77 7.19 -14.28
C ALA A 43 79.21 7.60 -14.64
N ALA A 44 79.92 8.18 -13.67
CA ALA A 44 81.35 8.43 -13.81
C ALA A 44 82.10 7.09 -13.83
N VAL A 45 82.93 6.88 -14.84
CA VAL A 45 83.84 5.73 -14.90
C VAL A 45 85.15 6.16 -14.24
N SER A 46 85.56 5.48 -13.17
CA SER A 46 86.86 5.70 -12.52
C SER A 46 87.75 4.48 -12.67
N VAL A 47 89.01 4.71 -13.02
CA VAL A 47 90.05 3.67 -13.10
C VAL A 47 91.17 4.09 -12.15
N GLY A 48 91.39 3.33 -11.07
CA GLY A 48 92.46 3.58 -10.12
C GLY A 48 92.29 4.81 -9.21
N GLY A 49 91.07 5.33 -9.03
CA GLY A 49 90.78 6.51 -8.20
C GLY A 49 90.81 7.84 -8.95
N GLU A 50 91.17 7.83 -10.24
CA GLU A 50 91.04 8.97 -11.16
C GLU A 50 89.83 8.79 -12.07
N THR A 51 89.13 9.88 -12.40
CA THR A 51 87.96 9.89 -13.29
C THR A 51 88.42 9.71 -14.74
N ALA A 52 87.97 8.64 -15.40
CA ALA A 52 88.40 8.22 -16.74
C ALA A 52 87.32 8.41 -17.83
N GLY A 53 86.21 9.09 -17.49
CA GLY A 53 85.13 9.42 -18.43
C GLY A 53 83.74 9.20 -17.86
N VAL A 54 82.73 9.20 -18.73
CA VAL A 54 81.32 8.95 -18.38
C VAL A 54 80.72 7.84 -19.22
N ARG A 55 79.86 7.02 -18.62
CA ARG A 55 79.09 6.00 -19.32
C ARG A 55 77.61 6.27 -19.13
N ALA A 56 76.89 6.33 -20.24
CA ALA A 56 75.43 6.36 -20.22
C ALA A 56 74.88 4.98 -19.82
N SER A 57 73.88 4.98 -18.94
CA SER A 57 73.11 3.79 -18.57
C SER A 57 71.95 3.55 -19.56
N ALA A 58 71.14 2.52 -19.32
CA ALA A 58 69.87 2.35 -20.02
C ALA A 58 68.93 3.54 -19.71
N LEU A 59 68.09 3.92 -20.69
CA LEU A 59 67.06 4.93 -20.44
C LEU A 59 66.10 4.45 -19.34
N ILE A 60 65.74 5.37 -18.45
CA ILE A 60 64.74 5.17 -17.42
C ILE A 60 63.62 6.19 -17.59
N ARG A 61 62.46 5.89 -17.00
CA ARG A 61 61.31 6.80 -16.95
C ARG A 61 61.31 7.57 -15.64
N ASN A 62 60.81 8.80 -15.67
CA ASN A 62 60.48 9.55 -14.46
C ASN A 62 58.99 9.39 -14.14
N VAL A 63 58.64 8.53 -13.18
CA VAL A 63 57.25 8.22 -12.82
C VAL A 63 57.14 7.93 -11.33
N ASP A 64 56.08 8.46 -10.71
CA ASP A 64 55.65 8.10 -9.36
C ASP A 64 54.61 6.98 -9.45
N LEU A 65 55.03 5.75 -9.10
CA LEU A 65 54.19 4.56 -9.16
C LEU A 65 53.02 4.59 -8.18
N ASN A 66 53.11 5.35 -7.09
CA ASN A 66 51.99 5.48 -6.16
C ASN A 66 50.91 6.39 -6.75
N LEU A 67 51.32 7.48 -7.40
CA LEU A 67 50.40 8.38 -8.07
C LEU A 67 49.71 7.71 -9.27
N GLU A 68 50.43 6.89 -10.05
CA GLU A 68 49.83 6.08 -11.12
C GLU A 68 48.80 5.09 -10.56
N ARG A 69 49.10 4.44 -9.43
CA ARG A 69 48.16 3.54 -8.76
C ARG A 69 46.90 4.27 -8.34
N ASP A 70 47.05 5.40 -7.64
CA ASP A 70 45.91 6.21 -7.20
C ASP A 70 45.06 6.67 -8.40
N PHE A 71 45.71 7.06 -9.50
CA PHE A 71 45.02 7.45 -10.73
C PHE A 71 44.23 6.29 -11.36
N TRP A 72 44.80 5.09 -11.47
CA TRP A 72 44.09 3.94 -12.06
C TRP A 72 42.96 3.43 -11.17
N THR A 73 43.14 3.43 -9.84
CA THR A 73 42.03 3.16 -8.91
C THR A 73 40.88 4.14 -9.15
N GLN A 74 41.21 5.43 -9.29
CA GLN A 74 40.21 6.45 -9.54
C GLN A 74 39.53 6.33 -10.92
N VAL A 75 40.27 5.91 -11.96
CA VAL A 75 39.71 5.61 -13.28
C VAL A 75 38.65 4.50 -13.17
N SER A 76 38.93 3.46 -12.37
CA SER A 76 38.00 2.36 -12.12
C SER A 76 36.69 2.86 -11.49
N THR A 77 36.78 3.61 -10.39
CA THR A 77 35.61 4.14 -9.68
C THR A 77 34.76 5.07 -10.55
N VAL A 78 35.38 5.94 -11.36
CA VAL A 78 34.62 6.81 -12.28
C VAL A 78 33.88 6.01 -13.35
N ASN A 79 34.52 4.99 -13.93
CA ASN A 79 33.86 4.12 -14.92
C ASN A 79 32.70 3.34 -14.30
N ALA A 80 32.86 2.85 -13.08
CA ALA A 80 31.77 2.17 -12.36
C ALA A 80 30.53 3.08 -12.23
N LEU A 81 30.74 4.33 -11.80
CA LEU A 81 29.67 5.33 -11.66
C LEU A 81 29.06 5.74 -13.00
N GLU A 82 29.87 5.83 -14.06
CA GLU A 82 29.39 6.11 -15.41
C GLU A 82 28.43 5.02 -15.92
N ILE A 83 28.77 3.75 -15.68
CA ILE A 83 27.92 2.62 -16.04
C ILE A 83 26.63 2.62 -15.22
N LYS A 84 26.69 2.83 -13.89
CA LYS A 84 25.49 2.93 -13.06
C LYS A 84 24.56 4.06 -13.52
N SER A 85 25.11 5.25 -13.76
CA SER A 85 24.37 6.42 -14.29
C SER A 85 23.65 6.09 -15.61
N LYS A 86 24.36 5.49 -16.58
CA LYS A 86 23.79 5.05 -17.88
C LYS A 86 22.54 4.17 -17.73
N TYR A 87 22.55 3.22 -16.80
CA TYR A 87 21.42 2.31 -16.59
C TYR A 87 20.28 2.96 -15.79
N MET A 88 20.60 3.76 -14.78
CA MET A 88 19.58 4.47 -13.98
C MET A 88 18.82 5.51 -14.81
N ASP A 89 19.48 6.17 -15.77
CA ASP A 89 18.86 7.10 -16.70
C ASP A 89 17.73 6.46 -17.52
N ARG A 90 17.87 5.18 -17.91
CA ARG A 90 16.82 4.47 -18.66
C ARG A 90 15.53 4.34 -17.84
N ILE A 91 15.65 4.07 -16.54
CA ILE A 91 14.50 3.98 -15.65
C ILE A 91 13.90 5.38 -15.40
N GLN A 92 14.74 6.42 -15.30
CA GLN A 92 14.26 7.79 -15.16
C GLN A 92 13.47 8.25 -16.40
N GLN A 93 13.97 7.94 -17.60
CA GLN A 93 13.28 8.19 -18.86
C GLN A 93 11.93 7.47 -18.96
N PHE A 94 11.81 6.27 -18.38
CA PHE A 94 10.55 5.51 -18.36
C PHE A 94 9.43 6.19 -17.56
N HIS A 95 9.77 6.78 -16.42
CA HIS A 95 8.82 7.52 -15.59
C HIS A 95 8.51 8.92 -16.13
N GLY A 96 9.39 9.43 -17.01
CA GLY A 96 9.25 10.74 -17.61
C GLY A 96 9.50 11.88 -16.62
N PRO A 97 9.52 13.12 -17.11
CA PRO A 97 9.60 14.28 -16.24
C PRO A 97 8.35 14.37 -15.35
N PRO A 98 8.47 14.85 -14.09
CA PRO A 98 7.36 14.87 -13.13
C PRO A 98 6.10 15.62 -13.58
N ASN A 99 6.22 16.54 -14.54
CA ASN A 99 5.15 17.40 -15.04
C ASN A 99 4.28 16.77 -16.13
N LEU A 100 4.67 15.61 -16.69
CA LEU A 100 3.89 14.93 -17.72
C LEU A 100 2.87 13.93 -17.17
N GLU A 101 2.87 13.70 -15.84
CA GLU A 101 1.91 12.81 -15.17
C GLU A 101 1.85 11.38 -15.77
N ILE A 102 2.94 10.88 -16.33
CA ILE A 102 3.04 9.54 -16.96
C ILE A 102 3.72 8.48 -16.07
N SER A 103 3.93 8.80 -14.80
CA SER A 103 4.55 7.89 -13.83
C SER A 103 3.58 6.79 -13.40
N ILE A 104 4.08 5.70 -12.81
CA ILE A 104 3.21 4.63 -12.28
C ILE A 104 2.26 5.19 -11.21
N ALA A 105 2.74 6.12 -10.38
CA ALA A 105 1.91 6.76 -9.37
C ALA A 105 0.75 7.56 -9.98
N ALA A 106 0.98 8.23 -11.11
CA ALA A 106 -0.05 8.99 -11.79
C ALA A 106 -1.10 8.08 -12.44
N GLU A 107 -0.69 6.97 -13.07
CA GLU A 107 -1.62 5.98 -13.63
C GLU A 107 -2.51 5.35 -12.55
N VAL A 108 -1.96 5.08 -11.35
CA VAL A 108 -2.72 4.57 -10.20
C VAL A 108 -3.65 5.64 -9.62
N ALA A 109 -3.25 6.91 -9.66
CA ALA A 109 -4.12 8.03 -9.26
C ALA A 109 -5.28 8.23 -10.25
N GLU A 110 -5.03 8.15 -11.55
CA GLU A 110 -6.07 8.20 -12.58
C GLU A 110 -7.04 7.02 -12.43
N LEU A 111 -6.54 5.82 -12.08
CA LEU A 111 -7.40 4.67 -11.78
C LEU A 111 -8.37 4.98 -10.61
N ARG A 112 -7.91 5.63 -9.55
CA ARG A 112 -8.78 6.10 -8.46
C ARG A 112 -9.84 7.06 -8.98
N ASP A 113 -9.46 8.00 -9.84
CA ASP A 113 -10.33 9.08 -10.31
C ASP A 113 -11.45 8.54 -11.23
N VAL A 114 -11.15 7.56 -12.10
CA VAL A 114 -12.20 6.88 -12.88
C VAL A 114 -13.13 6.02 -12.01
N PHE A 115 -12.63 5.43 -10.92
CA PHE A 115 -13.50 4.76 -9.93
C PHE A 115 -14.40 5.78 -9.22
N ALA A 116 -13.87 6.95 -8.84
CA ALA A 116 -14.65 8.01 -8.21
C ALA A 116 -15.76 8.52 -9.14
N ALA A 117 -15.47 8.73 -10.42
CA ALA A 117 -16.48 9.07 -11.41
C ALA A 117 -17.55 7.96 -11.56
N LEU A 118 -17.13 6.69 -11.57
CA LEU A 118 -18.06 5.56 -11.61
C LEU A 118 -18.92 5.46 -10.34
N ALA A 119 -18.44 5.89 -9.18
CA ALA A 119 -19.20 5.86 -7.92
C ALA A 119 -20.45 6.77 -7.97
N ASP A 120 -20.36 7.89 -8.70
CA ASP A 120 -21.46 8.84 -8.90
C ASP A 120 -22.52 8.30 -9.87
N SER A 121 -22.17 7.37 -10.76
CA SER A 121 -23.05 6.81 -11.79
C SER A 121 -22.68 5.35 -12.12
N PRO A 122 -22.88 4.40 -11.17
CA PRO A 122 -22.36 3.04 -11.23
C PRO A 122 -22.96 2.17 -12.36
N GLU A 123 -24.14 2.54 -12.87
CA GLU A 123 -24.80 1.89 -14.00
C GLU A 123 -24.32 2.36 -15.38
N ASP A 124 -23.50 3.41 -15.46
CA ASP A 124 -22.98 3.93 -16.73
C ASP A 124 -21.95 2.97 -17.34
N THR A 125 -22.35 2.32 -18.44
CA THR A 125 -21.51 1.32 -19.12
C THR A 125 -20.23 1.91 -19.73
N PHE A 126 -20.23 3.21 -20.06
CA PHE A 126 -19.01 3.88 -20.53
C PHE A 126 -18.02 4.08 -19.39
N LEU A 127 -18.49 4.49 -18.20
CA LEU A 127 -17.63 4.62 -17.02
C LEU A 127 -17.12 3.26 -16.54
N GLN A 128 -17.96 2.22 -16.57
CA GLN A 128 -17.54 0.83 -16.28
C GLN A 128 -16.39 0.42 -17.22
N ARG A 129 -16.52 0.69 -18.52
CA ARG A 129 -15.47 0.41 -19.51
C ARG A 129 -14.21 1.24 -19.27
N SER A 130 -14.37 2.53 -18.94
CA SER A 130 -13.26 3.44 -18.65
C SER A 130 -12.39 2.94 -17.49
N VAL A 131 -13.00 2.36 -16.44
CA VAL A 131 -12.26 1.73 -15.33
C VAL A 131 -11.43 0.54 -15.83
N VAL A 132 -12.01 -0.33 -16.65
CA VAL A 132 -11.32 -1.50 -17.21
C VAL A 132 -10.15 -1.09 -18.10
N ASP A 133 -10.35 -0.07 -18.95
CA ASP A 133 -9.31 0.45 -19.83
C ASP A 133 -8.17 1.13 -19.03
N GLN A 134 -8.48 1.91 -17.99
CA GLN A 134 -7.46 2.50 -17.11
C GLN A 134 -6.72 1.44 -16.28
N ALA A 135 -7.40 0.40 -15.81
CA ALA A 135 -6.75 -0.74 -15.15
C ALA A 135 -5.78 -1.47 -16.11
N SER A 136 -6.14 -1.55 -17.40
CA SER A 136 -5.26 -2.09 -18.45
C SER A 136 -4.03 -1.21 -18.67
N LEU A 137 -4.17 0.12 -18.61
CA LEU A 137 -3.05 1.07 -18.67
C LEU A 137 -2.10 0.91 -17.47
N VAL A 138 -2.63 0.83 -16.25
CA VAL A 138 -1.83 0.59 -15.02
C VAL A 138 -1.05 -0.71 -15.12
N SER A 139 -1.72 -1.83 -15.41
CA SER A 139 -1.06 -3.14 -15.51
C SER A 139 -0.04 -3.17 -16.66
N GLY A 140 -0.37 -2.59 -17.81
CA GLY A 140 0.55 -2.48 -18.94
C GLY A 140 1.78 -1.61 -18.65
N LYS A 141 1.64 -0.52 -17.89
CA LYS A 141 2.78 0.31 -17.45
C LYS A 141 3.68 -0.47 -16.49
N ILE A 142 3.09 -1.20 -15.54
CA ILE A 142 3.84 -2.09 -14.63
C ILE A 142 4.59 -3.16 -15.42
N ASN A 143 3.95 -3.84 -16.38
CA ASN A 143 4.62 -4.87 -17.20
C ASN A 143 5.78 -4.27 -18.01
N LYS A 144 5.61 -3.08 -18.60
CA LYS A 144 6.67 -2.43 -19.39
C LYS A 144 7.89 -2.09 -18.54
N LEU A 145 7.69 -1.66 -17.29
CA LEU A 145 8.82 -1.42 -16.37
C LEU A 145 9.52 -2.72 -15.99
N ALA A 146 8.77 -3.77 -15.65
CA ALA A 146 9.33 -5.09 -15.33
C ALA A 146 10.13 -5.67 -16.52
N ALA A 147 9.62 -5.49 -17.74
CA ALA A 147 10.30 -5.88 -18.97
C ALA A 147 11.60 -5.08 -19.18
N LEU A 148 11.56 -3.74 -19.00
CA LEU A 148 12.75 -2.89 -19.08
C LEU A 148 13.82 -3.29 -18.05
N ILE A 149 13.42 -3.60 -16.81
CA ILE A 149 14.35 -4.06 -15.77
C ILE A 149 14.99 -5.39 -16.17
N THR A 150 14.20 -6.34 -16.68
CA THR A 150 14.71 -7.64 -17.13
C THR A 150 15.62 -7.49 -18.36
N GLU A 151 15.29 -6.60 -19.29
CA GLU A 151 16.11 -6.25 -20.45
C GLU A 151 17.46 -5.70 -19.99
N MET A 152 17.46 -4.68 -19.13
CA MET A 152 18.69 -4.11 -18.58
C MET A 152 19.55 -5.16 -17.87
N ARG A 153 18.94 -6.08 -17.11
CA ARG A 153 19.69 -7.18 -16.49
C ARG A 153 20.35 -8.08 -17.53
N ASN A 154 19.70 -8.38 -18.65
CA ASN A 154 20.35 -9.15 -19.73
C ASN A 154 21.38 -8.31 -20.51
N ASP A 155 21.16 -7.00 -20.70
CA ASP A 155 22.15 -6.09 -21.30
C ASP A 155 23.43 -6.04 -20.44
N THR A 156 23.31 -5.99 -19.11
CA THR A 156 24.49 -6.06 -18.23
C THR A 156 25.25 -7.36 -18.40
N GLN A 157 24.55 -8.47 -18.68
CA GLN A 157 25.18 -9.77 -18.91
C GLN A 157 25.95 -9.83 -20.24
N ASP A 158 25.42 -9.19 -21.28
CA ASP A 158 26.07 -9.02 -22.58
C ASP A 158 27.31 -8.12 -22.48
N GLU A 159 27.20 -7.02 -21.72
CA GLU A 159 28.34 -6.13 -21.46
C GLU A 159 29.43 -6.82 -20.61
N LEU A 160 29.06 -7.66 -19.64
CA LEU A 160 29.99 -8.48 -18.86
C LEU A 160 30.74 -9.50 -19.73
N ASP A 161 30.06 -10.18 -20.65
CA ASP A 161 30.69 -11.13 -21.58
C ASP A 161 31.75 -10.43 -22.45
N THR A 162 31.39 -9.26 -22.98
CA THR A 162 32.32 -8.43 -23.76
C THR A 162 33.48 -7.94 -22.91
N SER A 163 33.22 -7.50 -21.68
CA SER A 163 34.26 -7.03 -20.75
C SER A 163 35.26 -8.13 -20.42
N VAL A 164 34.80 -9.35 -20.16
CA VAL A 164 35.68 -10.52 -19.91
C VAL A 164 36.57 -10.84 -21.11
N ILE A 165 36.06 -10.72 -22.34
CA ILE A 165 36.87 -10.89 -23.56
C ILE A 165 37.95 -9.80 -23.67
N ASN A 166 37.59 -8.55 -23.39
CA ASN A 166 38.51 -7.42 -23.41
C ASN A 166 39.62 -7.59 -22.36
N VAL A 167 39.25 -7.90 -21.11
CA VAL A 167 40.18 -8.14 -20.00
C VAL A 167 41.16 -9.26 -20.35
N ASN A 168 40.68 -10.39 -20.85
CA ASN A 168 41.55 -11.50 -21.27
C ASN A 168 42.57 -11.08 -22.34
N THR A 169 42.15 -10.25 -23.29
CA THR A 169 43.04 -9.71 -24.34
C THR A 169 44.09 -8.77 -23.74
N MET A 170 43.68 -7.87 -22.84
CA MET A 170 44.58 -6.94 -22.15
C MET A 170 45.60 -7.68 -21.27
N LEU A 171 45.17 -8.68 -20.50
CA LEU A 171 46.05 -9.49 -19.64
C LEU A 171 47.09 -10.25 -20.47
N ALA A 172 46.70 -10.79 -21.64
CA ALA A 172 47.63 -11.45 -22.56
C ALA A 172 48.71 -10.48 -23.08
N ASN A 173 48.31 -9.27 -23.46
CA ASN A 173 49.24 -8.24 -23.93
C ASN A 173 50.19 -7.76 -22.80
N ILE A 174 49.65 -7.54 -21.60
CA ILE A 174 50.45 -7.19 -20.41
C ILE A 174 51.51 -8.27 -20.12
N SER A 175 51.11 -9.54 -20.17
CA SER A 175 52.01 -10.67 -19.91
C SER A 175 53.12 -10.80 -20.96
N GLN A 176 52.79 -10.53 -22.24
CA GLN A 176 53.77 -10.46 -23.32
C GLN A 176 54.77 -9.32 -23.10
N LEU A 177 54.30 -8.12 -22.74
CA LEU A 177 55.15 -6.97 -22.44
C LEU A 177 56.03 -7.24 -21.21
N ASN A 178 55.48 -7.85 -20.14
CA ASN A 178 56.25 -8.25 -18.96
C ASN A 178 57.38 -9.23 -19.32
N SER A 179 57.12 -10.20 -20.21
CA SER A 179 58.15 -11.13 -20.70
C SER A 179 59.26 -10.41 -21.47
N GLN A 180 58.91 -9.41 -22.29
CA GLN A 180 59.90 -8.59 -23.02
C GLN A 180 60.69 -7.67 -22.09
N ILE A 181 60.02 -7.04 -21.10
CA ILE A 181 60.64 -6.19 -20.08
C ILE A 181 61.64 -7.00 -19.27
N LYS A 182 61.27 -8.20 -18.82
CA LYS A 182 62.18 -9.10 -18.09
C LYS A 182 63.43 -9.43 -18.91
N PHE A 183 63.26 -9.76 -20.19
CA PHE A 183 64.39 -10.07 -21.08
C PHE A 183 65.30 -8.85 -21.32
N ASN A 184 64.73 -7.67 -21.55
CA ASN A 184 65.47 -6.43 -21.75
C ASN A 184 66.20 -6.00 -20.47
N SER A 185 65.53 -6.06 -19.33
CA SER A 185 66.07 -5.79 -18.00
C SER A 185 67.28 -6.67 -17.70
N ALA A 186 67.16 -7.99 -17.91
CA ALA A 186 68.26 -8.95 -17.73
C ALA A 186 69.44 -8.71 -18.70
N SER A 187 69.16 -8.14 -19.87
CA SER A 187 70.18 -7.80 -20.88
C SER A 187 70.76 -6.38 -20.72
N GLY A 188 70.34 -5.62 -19.71
CA GLY A 188 70.73 -4.22 -19.51
C GLY A 188 70.24 -3.26 -20.61
N LYS A 189 69.21 -3.63 -21.37
CA LYS A 189 68.55 -2.78 -22.37
C LYS A 189 67.48 -1.91 -21.71
N THR A 190 67.11 -0.82 -22.38
CA THR A 190 65.99 0.02 -21.91
C THR A 190 64.66 -0.76 -21.91
N ILE A 191 63.85 -0.50 -20.90
CA ILE A 191 62.48 -1.00 -20.76
C ILE A 191 61.45 0.14 -20.84
N ALA A 192 61.88 1.39 -21.02
CA ALA A 192 61.03 2.57 -20.88
C ALA A 192 59.83 2.54 -21.83
N GLU A 193 60.05 2.32 -23.13
CA GLU A 193 58.97 2.28 -24.13
C GLU A 193 58.00 1.11 -23.91
N LEU A 194 58.52 -0.06 -23.55
CA LEU A 194 57.69 -1.24 -23.24
C LEU A 194 56.85 -1.00 -21.98
N SER A 195 57.39 -0.28 -21.00
CA SER A 195 56.69 0.05 -19.78
C SER A 195 55.57 1.05 -20.04
N ASP A 196 55.77 2.07 -20.89
CA ASP A 196 54.70 2.99 -21.29
C ASP A 196 53.57 2.27 -22.04
N GLN A 197 53.92 1.36 -22.95
CA GLN A 197 52.93 0.53 -23.65
C GLN A 197 52.12 -0.34 -22.67
N ARG A 198 52.79 -0.94 -21.69
CA ARG A 198 52.14 -1.74 -20.66
C ARG A 198 51.20 -0.88 -19.82
N ASP A 199 51.67 0.27 -19.36
CA ASP A 199 50.94 1.14 -18.44
C ASP A 199 49.71 1.76 -19.14
N ASN A 200 49.76 2.01 -20.46
CA ASN A 200 48.58 2.35 -21.26
C ASN A 200 47.52 1.23 -21.30
N ILE A 201 47.94 -0.03 -21.46
CA ILE A 201 47.02 -1.17 -21.41
C ILE A 201 46.47 -1.36 -19.99
N ILE A 202 47.27 -1.07 -18.96
CA ILE A 202 46.82 -1.14 -17.57
C ILE A 202 45.81 -0.04 -17.26
N LYS A 203 45.98 1.16 -17.79
CA LYS A 203 44.95 2.21 -17.74
C LYS A 203 43.64 1.70 -18.33
N GLN A 204 43.66 1.10 -19.52
CA GLN A 204 42.45 0.51 -20.14
C GLN A 204 41.87 -0.65 -19.31
N LEU A 205 42.73 -1.49 -18.73
CA LEU A 205 42.30 -2.57 -17.84
C LEU A 205 41.60 -2.02 -16.60
N SER A 206 42.08 -0.91 -16.04
CA SER A 206 41.49 -0.26 -14.87
C SER A 206 40.09 0.33 -15.14
N GLU A 207 39.76 0.62 -16.40
CA GLU A 207 38.41 1.02 -16.82
C GLU A 207 37.43 -0.17 -16.73
N GLU A 208 37.90 -1.39 -17.02
CA GLU A 208 37.09 -2.61 -17.03
C GLU A 208 36.95 -3.25 -15.63
N ILE A 209 38.04 -3.38 -14.87
CA ILE A 209 38.07 -4.04 -13.55
C ILE A 209 39.00 -3.32 -12.57
N ASP A 210 38.69 -3.38 -11.28
CA ASP A 210 39.60 -2.93 -10.23
C ASP A 210 40.89 -3.75 -10.20
N ILE A 211 42.02 -3.04 -10.13
CA ILE A 211 43.33 -3.67 -10.11
C ILE A 211 44.22 -3.07 -9.04
N SER A 212 45.12 -3.91 -8.54
CA SER A 212 46.29 -3.55 -7.78
C SER A 212 47.52 -4.18 -8.44
N PHE A 213 48.67 -3.53 -8.30
CA PHE A 213 49.91 -4.03 -8.88
C PHE A 213 51.14 -3.71 -8.02
N PHE A 214 52.17 -4.52 -8.19
CA PHE A 214 53.49 -4.29 -7.63
C PHE A 214 54.59 -4.75 -8.59
N MET A 215 55.77 -4.16 -8.45
CA MET A 215 56.94 -4.48 -9.25
C MET A 215 57.83 -5.50 -8.53
N ARG A 216 58.27 -6.53 -9.26
CA ARG A 216 59.29 -7.47 -8.82
C ARG A 216 60.69 -6.92 -9.16
N GLY A 217 61.73 -7.39 -8.48
CA GLY A 217 63.11 -6.92 -8.67
C GLY A 217 63.71 -7.16 -10.07
N ASP A 218 63.06 -7.96 -10.91
CA ASP A 218 63.44 -8.21 -12.32
C ASP A 218 62.70 -7.28 -13.32
N GLY A 219 61.86 -6.36 -12.83
CA GLY A 219 61.11 -5.40 -13.65
C GLY A 219 59.74 -5.90 -14.11
N VAL A 220 59.34 -7.13 -13.75
CA VAL A 220 58.00 -7.65 -14.03
C VAL A 220 56.97 -6.97 -13.11
N MET A 221 55.86 -6.54 -13.71
CA MET A 221 54.70 -6.08 -12.94
C MET A 221 53.73 -7.24 -12.71
N VAL A 222 53.42 -7.53 -11.45
CA VAL A 222 52.35 -8.47 -11.10
C VAL A 222 51.07 -7.67 -10.95
N VAL A 223 50.06 -8.01 -11.75
CA VAL A 223 48.72 -7.42 -11.72
C VAL A 223 47.78 -8.40 -11.04
N GLN A 224 46.99 -7.90 -10.10
CA GLN A 224 46.00 -8.64 -9.32
C GLN A 224 44.74 -7.79 -9.16
N THR A 225 43.60 -8.38 -8.79
CA THR A 225 42.43 -7.62 -8.34
C THR A 225 42.78 -6.83 -7.07
N ALA A 226 41.98 -5.84 -6.67
CA ALA A 226 42.22 -5.14 -5.40
C ALA A 226 42.17 -6.10 -4.20
N ASN A 227 41.40 -7.19 -4.33
CA ASN A 227 41.27 -8.28 -3.36
C ASN A 227 42.42 -9.30 -3.37
N GLY A 228 43.42 -9.13 -4.23
CA GLY A 228 44.64 -9.95 -4.24
C GLY A 228 44.59 -11.22 -5.07
N VAL A 229 43.59 -11.39 -5.95
CA VAL A 229 43.56 -12.49 -6.91
C VAL A 229 44.46 -12.13 -8.09
N GLN A 230 45.53 -12.88 -8.31
CA GLN A 230 46.47 -12.62 -9.41
C GLN A 230 45.77 -12.76 -10.77
N LEU A 231 46.00 -11.78 -11.65
CA LEU A 231 45.42 -11.70 -12.99
C LEU A 231 46.49 -11.88 -14.08
N ALA A 232 47.68 -11.32 -13.90
CA ALA A 232 48.78 -11.47 -14.84
C ALA A 232 50.14 -11.24 -14.20
N ASP A 233 51.14 -12.00 -14.63
CA ASP A 233 52.56 -11.70 -14.44
C ASP A 233 53.31 -11.82 -15.78
N GLU A 234 54.20 -12.79 -15.93
CA GLU A 234 54.73 -13.23 -17.22
C GLU A 234 53.73 -14.13 -17.98
N ARG A 235 52.70 -14.63 -17.29
CA ARG A 235 51.60 -15.43 -17.85
C ARG A 235 50.26 -14.79 -17.48
N PRO A 236 49.29 -14.75 -18.41
CA PRO A 236 47.96 -14.27 -18.11
C PRO A 236 47.14 -15.38 -17.46
N GLU A 237 46.37 -15.04 -16.43
CA GLU A 237 45.24 -15.85 -15.99
C GLU A 237 44.04 -15.61 -16.91
N THR A 238 43.25 -16.66 -17.14
CA THR A 238 42.05 -16.56 -17.98
C THR A 238 40.83 -16.30 -17.11
N LEU A 239 40.14 -15.21 -17.35
CA LEU A 239 38.80 -14.98 -16.82
C LEU A 239 37.79 -15.79 -17.62
N TYR A 240 36.89 -16.45 -16.92
CA TYR A 240 35.79 -17.20 -17.49
C TYR A 240 34.46 -16.64 -17.00
N TYR A 241 33.55 -16.48 -17.95
CA TYR A 241 32.18 -16.09 -17.69
C TYR A 241 31.28 -16.89 -18.63
N ASN A 242 30.14 -17.34 -18.11
CA ASN A 242 29.16 -18.10 -18.87
C ASN A 242 27.81 -17.39 -18.84
N ARG A 243 27.54 -16.61 -19.89
CA ARG A 243 26.28 -15.90 -20.06
C ARG A 243 25.13 -16.88 -20.24
N THR A 244 24.17 -16.83 -19.33
CA THR A 244 22.85 -17.45 -19.49
C THR A 244 21.75 -16.38 -19.40
N PRO A 245 20.66 -16.50 -20.17
CA PRO A 245 19.51 -15.58 -20.03
C PRO A 245 18.95 -15.63 -18.61
N ILE A 246 18.65 -14.46 -18.06
CA ILE A 246 18.07 -14.31 -16.72
C ILE A 246 16.67 -13.71 -16.80
N GLY A 247 15.78 -14.18 -15.92
CA GLY A 247 14.42 -13.69 -15.77
C GLY A 247 14.19 -13.02 -14.42
N PRO A 248 12.95 -12.57 -14.14
CA PRO A 248 12.61 -11.90 -12.88
C PRO A 248 12.91 -12.70 -11.61
N SER A 249 12.82 -14.03 -11.69
CA SER A 249 13.11 -14.94 -10.57
C SER A 249 14.57 -15.43 -10.49
N SER A 250 15.43 -15.02 -11.43
CA SER A 250 16.84 -15.40 -11.43
C SER A 250 17.63 -14.58 -10.40
N TYR A 251 18.55 -15.23 -9.68
CA TYR A 251 19.49 -14.61 -8.76
C TYR A 251 20.83 -15.31 -8.80
N TYR A 252 21.84 -14.63 -8.28
CA TYR A 252 23.19 -15.17 -8.15
C TYR A 252 23.65 -15.11 -6.68
N PRO A 253 24.36 -16.14 -6.18
CA PRO A 253 24.58 -17.45 -6.80
C PRO A 253 23.31 -18.30 -6.80
N ASP A 254 22.97 -18.93 -7.93
CA ASP A 254 21.89 -19.92 -8.01
C ASP A 254 22.34 -21.20 -7.31
N PRO A 255 21.67 -21.69 -6.25
CA PRO A 255 22.04 -22.93 -5.56
C PRO A 255 22.01 -24.16 -6.47
N ASN A 256 21.20 -24.14 -7.53
CA ASN A 256 21.10 -25.23 -8.50
C ASN A 256 22.15 -25.14 -9.61
N ASN A 257 22.73 -23.94 -9.82
CA ASN A 257 23.74 -23.71 -10.83
C ASN A 257 24.70 -22.58 -10.40
N PRO A 258 25.57 -22.82 -9.40
CA PRO A 258 26.39 -21.77 -8.77
C PRO A 258 27.46 -21.19 -9.70
N VAL A 259 27.70 -21.84 -10.84
CA VAL A 259 28.69 -21.42 -11.84
C VAL A 259 28.08 -20.49 -12.90
N ALA A 260 26.77 -20.57 -13.15
CA ALA A 260 26.14 -19.74 -14.17
C ALA A 260 26.19 -18.27 -13.81
N ASN A 261 26.53 -17.42 -14.79
CA ASN A 261 26.63 -15.97 -14.62
C ASN A 261 27.66 -15.51 -13.56
N GLY A 262 28.53 -16.41 -13.07
CA GLY A 262 29.67 -16.06 -12.23
C GLY A 262 30.92 -15.76 -13.06
N ILE A 263 31.80 -14.91 -12.52
CA ILE A 263 33.11 -14.57 -13.09
C ILE A 263 34.18 -15.31 -12.31
N PHE A 264 34.96 -16.11 -13.03
CA PHE A 264 35.98 -16.98 -12.45
C PHE A 264 37.36 -16.65 -13.01
N VAL A 265 38.38 -16.59 -12.14
CA VAL A 265 39.78 -16.50 -12.55
C VAL A 265 40.40 -17.90 -12.55
N GLY A 266 41.15 -18.23 -13.60
CA GLY A 266 41.75 -19.56 -13.81
C GLY A 266 40.97 -20.44 -14.80
N GLY A 267 40.05 -19.85 -15.57
CA GLY A 267 39.29 -20.52 -16.61
C GLY A 267 37.98 -21.16 -16.13
N ASN A 268 37.43 -22.06 -16.95
CA ASN A 268 36.12 -22.67 -16.69
C ASN A 268 36.17 -23.56 -15.42
N PRO A 269 35.39 -23.26 -14.37
CA PRO A 269 35.42 -24.02 -13.11
C PRO A 269 34.96 -25.47 -13.26
N ALA A 270 34.17 -25.80 -14.30
CA ALA A 270 33.80 -27.17 -14.62
C ALA A 270 34.99 -28.00 -15.17
N LYS A 271 36.02 -27.34 -15.71
CA LYS A 271 37.27 -27.97 -16.18
C LYS A 271 38.42 -27.77 -15.21
N ASN A 272 38.39 -26.69 -14.42
CA ASN A 272 39.41 -26.33 -13.46
C ASN A 272 38.79 -26.06 -12.07
N PRO A 273 38.75 -27.06 -11.17
CA PRO A 273 38.12 -26.92 -9.85
C PRO A 273 38.81 -25.91 -8.92
N VAL A 274 40.03 -25.47 -9.23
CA VAL A 274 40.74 -24.43 -8.45
C VAL A 274 40.50 -23.01 -8.98
N ALA A 275 39.64 -22.85 -9.98
CA ALA A 275 39.23 -21.52 -10.44
C ALA A 275 38.56 -20.74 -9.29
N ILE A 276 38.94 -19.48 -9.14
CA ILE A 276 38.52 -18.61 -8.04
C ILE A 276 37.32 -17.79 -8.51
N ASP A 277 36.21 -17.90 -7.81
CA ASP A 277 35.04 -17.05 -8.03
C ASP A 277 35.30 -15.65 -7.47
N ILE A 278 35.25 -14.65 -8.34
CA ILE A 278 35.45 -13.25 -7.96
C ILE A 278 34.16 -12.43 -7.99
N THR A 279 33.01 -13.06 -8.32
CA THR A 279 31.74 -12.37 -8.56
C THR A 279 31.25 -11.58 -7.35
N GLN A 280 31.32 -12.15 -6.14
CA GLN A 280 30.88 -11.49 -4.90
C GLN A 280 32.05 -10.89 -4.10
N SER A 281 33.20 -10.65 -4.75
CA SER A 281 34.37 -10.13 -4.04
C SER A 281 34.33 -8.61 -3.81
N GLY A 282 33.32 -7.91 -4.33
CA GLY A 282 33.25 -6.44 -4.28
C GLY A 282 34.19 -5.80 -5.30
N LEU A 283 34.14 -6.29 -6.55
CA LEU A 283 34.88 -5.71 -7.67
C LEU A 283 34.41 -4.27 -7.91
N ASP A 284 35.33 -3.40 -8.36
CA ASP A 284 35.02 -2.04 -8.84
C ASP A 284 35.26 -1.97 -10.38
N GLY A 285 35.14 -0.80 -10.97
CA GLY A 285 35.22 -0.63 -12.43
C GLY A 285 33.92 -0.99 -13.13
N LYS A 286 33.98 -1.07 -14.46
CA LYS A 286 32.80 -1.43 -15.27
C LYS A 286 32.23 -2.80 -14.88
N MET A 287 33.06 -3.83 -14.70
CA MET A 287 32.59 -5.17 -14.31
C MET A 287 31.90 -5.17 -12.94
N GLY A 288 32.48 -4.49 -11.96
CA GLY A 288 31.88 -4.32 -10.63
C GLY A 288 30.51 -3.65 -10.70
N ALA A 289 30.41 -2.53 -11.42
CA ALA A 289 29.14 -1.82 -11.62
C ALA A 289 28.09 -2.67 -12.34
N LEU A 290 28.46 -3.43 -13.37
CA LEU A 290 27.55 -4.32 -14.08
C LEU A 290 27.02 -5.44 -13.18
N LEU A 291 27.88 -6.02 -12.33
CA LEU A 291 27.47 -7.03 -11.34
C LEU A 291 26.51 -6.46 -10.30
N GLU A 292 26.82 -5.29 -9.74
CA GLU A 292 25.97 -4.62 -8.76
C GLU A 292 24.61 -4.24 -9.35
N LEU A 293 24.58 -3.72 -10.59
CA LEU A 293 23.34 -3.47 -11.33
C LEU A 293 22.52 -4.75 -11.49
N ARG A 294 23.16 -5.84 -11.94
CA ARG A 294 22.51 -7.11 -12.25
C ARG A 294 21.93 -7.82 -11.02
N ASP A 295 22.67 -7.81 -9.93
CA ASP A 295 22.43 -8.68 -8.75
C ASP A 295 21.82 -7.94 -7.57
N GLU A 296 22.01 -6.63 -7.46
CA GLU A 296 21.54 -5.84 -6.32
C GLU A 296 20.52 -4.77 -6.73
N ILE A 297 20.91 -3.80 -7.55
CA ILE A 297 20.10 -2.61 -7.84
C ILE A 297 18.85 -2.97 -8.66
N LEU A 298 19.01 -3.61 -9.83
CA LEU A 298 17.88 -3.93 -10.70
C LEU A 298 16.93 -4.98 -10.09
N PRO A 299 17.42 -6.03 -9.41
CA PRO A 299 16.54 -6.92 -8.63
C PRO A 299 15.79 -6.21 -7.52
N ALA A 300 16.39 -5.21 -6.86
CA ALA A 300 15.70 -4.41 -5.85
C ALA A 300 14.54 -3.61 -6.44
N GLN A 301 14.75 -2.98 -7.61
CA GLN A 301 13.70 -2.27 -8.35
C GLN A 301 12.58 -3.24 -8.79
N GLN A 302 12.94 -4.43 -9.30
CA GLN A 302 11.97 -5.48 -9.66
C GLN A 302 11.13 -5.91 -8.47
N ALA A 303 11.75 -6.11 -7.31
CA ALA A 303 11.09 -6.50 -6.08
C ALA A 303 10.12 -5.43 -5.55
N MET A 304 10.46 -4.14 -5.65
CA MET A 304 9.55 -3.04 -5.31
C MET A 304 8.30 -3.06 -6.20
N LEU A 305 8.51 -3.31 -7.49
CA LEU A 305 7.44 -3.35 -8.48
C LEU A 305 6.54 -4.57 -8.30
N ASP A 306 7.11 -5.74 -7.99
CA ASP A 306 6.37 -6.96 -7.65
C ASP A 306 5.51 -6.77 -6.40
N GLU A 307 6.05 -6.10 -5.38
CA GLU A 307 5.32 -5.76 -4.15
C GLU A 307 4.15 -4.79 -4.44
N LEU A 308 4.38 -3.74 -5.25
CA LEU A 308 3.30 -2.83 -5.68
C LEU A 308 2.21 -3.58 -6.43
N ALA A 309 2.58 -4.37 -7.44
CA ALA A 309 1.64 -5.13 -8.27
C ALA A 309 0.84 -6.12 -7.42
N HIS A 310 1.50 -6.85 -6.52
CA HIS A 310 0.84 -7.81 -5.65
C HIS A 310 -0.12 -7.13 -4.66
N LYS A 311 0.31 -6.04 -3.99
CA LYS A 311 -0.54 -5.31 -3.05
C LYS A 311 -1.72 -4.62 -3.73
N LEU A 312 -1.52 -4.11 -4.95
CA LEU A 312 -2.60 -3.61 -5.80
C LEU A 312 -3.65 -4.72 -6.00
N THR A 313 -3.24 -5.88 -6.51
CA THR A 313 -4.15 -7.00 -6.74
C THR A 313 -4.86 -7.48 -5.48
N MET A 314 -4.12 -7.67 -4.38
CA MET A 314 -4.68 -8.20 -3.13
C MET A 314 -5.72 -7.25 -2.52
N ARG A 315 -5.48 -5.93 -2.55
CA ARG A 315 -6.43 -4.96 -1.99
C ARG A 315 -7.74 -4.94 -2.77
N PHE A 316 -7.66 -4.96 -4.09
CA PHE A 316 -8.84 -5.10 -4.94
C PHE A 316 -9.61 -6.38 -4.63
N GLN A 317 -8.91 -7.53 -4.58
CA GLN A 317 -9.52 -8.83 -4.29
C GLN A 317 -10.19 -8.87 -2.91
N GLN A 318 -9.57 -8.27 -1.89
CA GLN A 318 -10.10 -8.17 -0.53
C GLN A 318 -11.42 -7.40 -0.48
N GLN A 319 -11.66 -6.47 -1.41
CA GLN A 319 -12.93 -5.74 -1.55
C GLN A 319 -13.94 -6.45 -2.46
N GLY A 320 -13.73 -7.73 -2.77
CA GLY A 320 -14.64 -8.53 -3.61
C GLY A 320 -14.46 -8.33 -5.12
N LEU A 321 -13.51 -7.50 -5.54
CA LEU A 321 -13.22 -7.22 -6.95
C LEU A 321 -11.84 -7.76 -7.34
N THR A 322 -11.79 -8.93 -7.98
CA THR A 322 -10.59 -9.51 -8.59
C THR A 322 -10.32 -8.79 -9.91
N LEU A 323 -9.92 -7.51 -9.82
CA LEU A 323 -9.65 -6.69 -11.00
C LEU A 323 -8.39 -7.15 -11.74
N PHE A 324 -7.37 -7.59 -10.99
CA PHE A 324 -6.07 -7.97 -11.53
C PHE A 324 -5.79 -9.45 -11.29
N THR A 325 -5.14 -10.11 -12.25
CA THR A 325 -4.70 -11.51 -12.17
C THR A 325 -3.40 -11.72 -12.95
N ASP A 326 -2.76 -12.87 -12.80
CA ASP A 326 -1.69 -13.32 -13.70
C ASP A 326 -2.24 -13.76 -15.08
N LYS A 327 -1.34 -14.26 -15.95
CA LYS A 327 -1.69 -14.79 -17.27
C LYS A 327 -2.57 -16.05 -17.26
N ASN A 328 -2.75 -16.67 -16.11
CA ASN A 328 -3.56 -17.87 -15.90
C ASN A 328 -4.85 -17.58 -15.12
N GLY A 329 -5.14 -16.32 -14.80
CA GLY A 329 -6.31 -15.92 -14.01
C GLY A 329 -6.14 -16.16 -12.51
N ARG A 330 -4.91 -16.29 -12.01
CA ARG A 330 -4.60 -16.53 -10.59
C ARG A 330 -4.13 -15.25 -9.91
N VAL A 331 -4.47 -15.12 -8.64
CA VAL A 331 -3.87 -14.14 -7.73
C VAL A 331 -2.83 -14.88 -6.88
N PRO A 332 -1.55 -14.49 -6.91
CA PRO A 332 -0.55 -15.06 -6.01
C PRO A 332 -0.96 -14.83 -4.55
N ALA A 333 -0.77 -15.82 -3.68
CA ALA A 333 -1.12 -15.66 -2.27
C ALA A 333 -0.21 -14.62 -1.58
N SER A 334 -0.74 -13.84 -0.63
CA SER A 334 0.11 -13.12 0.32
C SER A 334 0.75 -14.16 1.24
N SER A 335 2.08 -14.34 1.18
CA SER A 335 2.74 -15.20 2.16
C SER A 335 2.78 -14.48 3.51
N THR A 336 1.89 -14.76 4.46
CA THR A 336 2.30 -14.57 5.85
C THR A 336 3.64 -15.28 5.99
N ALA A 337 4.67 -14.61 6.50
CA ALA A 337 5.88 -15.32 6.90
C ALA A 337 5.45 -16.29 8.02
N GLN A 338 4.95 -17.46 7.63
CA GLN A 338 4.74 -18.58 8.53
C GLN A 338 6.15 -18.97 8.95
N LEU A 339 6.53 -18.51 10.14
CA LEU A 339 7.53 -19.18 10.95
C LEU A 339 6.92 -20.53 11.35
N THR A 340 7.01 -21.52 10.47
CA THR A 340 6.78 -22.92 10.81
C THR A 340 7.97 -23.42 11.63
N GLY A 341 8.01 -23.03 12.90
CA GLY A 341 8.73 -23.79 13.92
C GLY A 341 7.85 -24.96 14.34
N ALA A 342 8.08 -26.15 13.81
CA ALA A 342 7.29 -27.32 14.13
C ALA A 342 7.79 -27.99 15.42
N ILE A 343 7.04 -27.93 16.52
CA ILE A 343 7.23 -28.88 17.64
C ILE A 343 6.36 -30.10 17.34
N ASN A 344 6.99 -31.26 17.17
CA ASN A 344 6.26 -32.51 16.94
C ASN A 344 5.62 -32.99 18.26
N LEU A 345 4.34 -32.68 18.47
CA LEU A 345 3.58 -33.01 19.69
C LEU A 345 2.92 -34.40 19.63
N THR A 346 3.30 -35.24 18.65
CA THR A 346 2.74 -36.59 18.46
C THR A 346 2.86 -37.49 19.70
N ALA A 347 3.79 -37.21 20.62
CA ALA A 347 3.91 -37.92 21.90
C ALA A 347 2.79 -37.62 22.92
N LEU A 348 2.01 -36.54 22.77
CA LEU A 348 0.90 -36.16 23.66
C LEU A 348 -0.47 -36.70 23.25
N ALA A 349 -0.59 -37.26 22.04
CA ALA A 349 -1.84 -37.85 21.52
C ALA A 349 -2.29 -39.10 22.30
N GLY A 350 -1.46 -39.62 23.22
CA GLY A 350 -1.73 -40.80 24.04
C GLY A 350 -1.92 -40.55 25.54
N GLY A 351 -2.12 -39.30 25.98
CA GLY A 351 -2.32 -38.99 27.41
C GLY A 351 -1.04 -39.03 28.27
N GLY A 352 0.15 -38.88 27.64
CA GLY A 352 1.42 -38.75 28.35
C GLY A 352 1.61 -37.37 28.99
N SER A 353 2.30 -37.32 30.13
CA SER A 353 2.75 -36.08 30.76
C SER A 353 3.67 -35.29 29.81
N LEU A 354 3.54 -33.96 29.82
CA LEU A 354 4.37 -33.05 29.00
C LEU A 354 5.86 -33.24 29.35
N ALA A 355 6.18 -33.49 30.63
CA ALA A 355 7.52 -33.83 31.12
C ALA A 355 8.02 -35.22 30.67
N ALA A 356 7.12 -36.19 30.45
CA ALA A 356 7.46 -37.52 29.96
C ALA A 356 7.67 -37.54 28.44
N ALA A 357 6.95 -36.69 27.69
CA ALA A 357 7.12 -36.51 26.25
C ALA A 357 8.37 -35.70 25.88
N SER A 358 8.80 -34.78 26.75
CA SER A 358 10.01 -33.98 26.58
C SER A 358 11.28 -34.64 27.14
N GLY A 359 11.16 -35.63 28.03
CA GLY A 359 12.31 -36.27 28.69
C GLY A 359 13.11 -35.34 29.62
N THR A 360 12.48 -34.24 30.08
CA THR A 360 13.18 -33.13 30.75
C THR A 360 12.90 -33.03 32.26
N ALA A 361 13.73 -32.24 32.94
CA ALA A 361 13.63 -31.99 34.38
C ALA A 361 12.49 -31.01 34.74
N PRO A 362 12.01 -30.98 36.00
CA PRO A 362 10.80 -30.26 36.43
C PRO A 362 10.82 -28.72 36.36
N ASN A 363 11.72 -28.07 35.62
CA ASN A 363 11.86 -26.61 35.58
C ASN A 363 12.23 -26.05 34.19
N ASP A 364 12.10 -26.84 33.12
CA ASP A 364 12.43 -26.38 31.79
C ASP A 364 11.39 -25.35 31.30
N THR A 365 11.88 -24.27 30.71
CA THR A 365 11.07 -23.14 30.28
C THR A 365 11.17 -22.95 28.77
N PHE A 366 10.02 -22.73 28.15
CA PHE A 366 9.89 -22.29 26.78
C PHE A 366 9.54 -20.82 26.78
N THR A 367 10.31 -19.99 26.10
CA THR A 367 10.16 -18.54 26.12
C THR A 367 9.86 -18.03 24.72
N ILE A 368 8.67 -17.45 24.54
CA ILE A 368 8.26 -16.73 23.35
C ILE A 368 8.55 -15.26 23.60
N THR A 369 9.33 -14.62 22.73
CA THR A 369 9.55 -13.17 22.79
C THR A 369 8.93 -12.52 21.56
N LEU A 370 8.12 -11.50 21.80
CA LEU A 370 7.45 -10.69 20.79
C LEU A 370 8.11 -9.31 20.77
N ASN A 371 8.50 -8.83 19.59
CA ASN A 371 9.11 -7.52 19.42
C ASN A 371 8.23 -6.62 18.52
N ALA A 372 7.67 -5.55 19.08
CA ALA A 372 6.98 -4.52 18.31
C ALA A 372 8.03 -3.50 17.80
N GLY A 373 8.24 -3.44 16.50
CA GLY A 373 9.20 -2.52 15.88
C GLY A 373 8.82 -1.05 16.07
N GLY A 374 9.80 -0.19 16.37
CA GLY A 374 9.64 1.26 16.57
C GLY A 374 10.90 1.93 17.15
N THR A 375 10.91 3.25 17.30
CA THR A 375 12.03 4.03 17.90
C THR A 375 12.19 3.80 19.42
N SER A 376 11.34 2.99 20.03
CA SER A 376 11.52 2.41 21.37
C SER A 376 11.10 0.93 21.29
N PRO A 377 12.02 -0.04 21.41
CA PRO A 377 11.66 -1.45 21.33
C PRO A 377 10.81 -1.82 22.55
N GLN A 378 9.50 -1.98 22.36
CA GLN A 378 8.66 -2.66 23.33
C GLN A 378 8.86 -4.16 23.11
N GLN A 379 9.70 -4.77 23.94
CA GLN A 379 9.90 -6.22 23.96
C GLN A 379 9.04 -6.83 25.06
N ARG A 380 8.32 -7.90 24.74
CA ARG A 380 7.60 -8.71 25.72
C ARG A 380 8.01 -10.15 25.60
N THR A 381 8.26 -10.75 26.75
CA THR A 381 8.74 -12.12 26.88
C THR A 381 7.70 -12.91 27.65
N LEU A 382 7.08 -13.88 26.99
CA LEU A 382 6.19 -14.87 27.58
C LEU A 382 7.01 -16.12 27.89
N THR A 383 7.32 -16.33 29.17
CA THR A 383 8.00 -17.54 29.64
C THR A 383 6.96 -18.55 30.11
N ILE A 384 6.86 -19.64 29.36
CA ILE A 384 6.02 -20.79 29.67
C ILE A 384 6.86 -21.80 30.43
N ASN A 385 6.55 -21.95 31.71
CA ASN A 385 7.08 -23.03 32.51
C ASN A 385 6.19 -24.27 32.29
N LEU A 386 6.78 -25.34 31.74
CA LEU A 386 6.03 -26.53 31.34
C LEU A 386 5.42 -27.27 32.54
N THR A 387 6.07 -27.22 33.71
CA THR A 387 5.56 -27.78 34.97
C THR A 387 4.44 -26.93 35.57
N ALA A 388 4.46 -25.61 35.40
CA ALA A 388 3.37 -24.73 35.81
C ALA A 388 2.13 -24.89 34.91
N ALA A 389 2.33 -25.08 33.60
CA ALA A 389 1.26 -25.37 32.65
C ALA A 389 0.57 -26.71 32.97
N GLU A 390 1.35 -27.74 33.32
CA GLU A 390 0.86 -29.05 33.73
C GLU A 390 0.11 -29.03 35.10
N ALA A 391 0.48 -28.12 36.00
CA ALA A 391 -0.21 -27.93 37.28
C ALA A 391 -1.49 -27.07 37.20
N ALA A 392 -1.52 -26.09 36.28
CA ALA A 392 -2.68 -25.20 36.07
C ALA A 392 -3.84 -25.92 35.36
N PHE A 393 -3.54 -26.94 34.56
CA PHE A 393 -4.53 -27.77 33.88
C PHE A 393 -4.16 -29.25 34.03
N PRO A 394 -4.64 -29.96 35.07
CA PRO A 394 -4.42 -31.39 35.19
C PRO A 394 -5.07 -32.10 33.99
N PHE A 395 -4.24 -32.63 33.09
CA PHE A 395 -4.70 -33.31 31.88
C PHE A 395 -5.66 -34.45 32.26
N PRO A 396 -6.93 -34.45 31.81
CA PRO A 396 -7.75 -35.64 31.94
C PRO A 396 -7.09 -36.78 31.14
N PRO A 397 -7.19 -38.05 31.56
CA PRO A 397 -6.48 -39.17 30.92
C PRO A 397 -6.92 -39.50 29.48
N ALA A 398 -7.79 -38.69 28.88
CA ALA A 398 -8.21 -38.83 27.50
C ALA A 398 -8.64 -37.47 26.93
N ALA A 399 -8.18 -37.20 25.70
CA ALA A 399 -8.42 -36.06 24.81
C ALA A 399 -7.40 -34.90 24.88
N ASP A 400 -6.36 -35.02 24.04
CA ASP A 400 -5.49 -33.98 23.48
C ASP A 400 -4.79 -32.99 24.44
N GLY A 401 -3.72 -33.46 25.10
CA GLY A 401 -2.76 -32.59 25.80
C GLY A 401 -2.16 -31.50 24.91
N ALA A 402 -2.09 -31.70 23.59
CA ALA A 402 -1.65 -30.70 22.61
C ALA A 402 -2.65 -29.53 22.46
N ALA A 403 -3.96 -29.80 22.45
CA ALA A 403 -4.99 -28.77 22.40
C ALA A 403 -5.06 -27.98 23.73
N SER A 404 -4.83 -28.66 24.85
CA SER A 404 -4.74 -28.03 26.17
C SER A 404 -3.54 -27.08 26.27
N LEU A 405 -2.39 -27.46 25.72
CA LEU A 405 -1.21 -26.59 25.64
C LEU A 405 -1.45 -25.38 24.73
N VAL A 406 -2.11 -25.56 23.58
CA VAL A 406 -2.53 -24.45 22.72
C VAL A 406 -3.46 -23.49 23.45
N SER A 407 -4.45 -24.01 24.17
CA SER A 407 -5.37 -23.22 24.98
C SER A 407 -4.63 -22.44 26.07
N TYR A 408 -3.66 -23.06 26.74
CA TYR A 408 -2.81 -22.40 27.74
C TYR A 408 -1.98 -21.27 27.12
N ILE A 409 -1.34 -21.49 25.97
CA ILE A 409 -0.55 -20.46 25.28
C ILE A 409 -1.45 -19.28 24.90
N ASN A 410 -2.63 -19.54 24.33
CA ASN A 410 -3.58 -18.49 23.96
C ASN A 410 -4.06 -17.72 25.19
N ALA A 411 -4.41 -18.41 26.28
CA ALA A 411 -4.80 -17.75 27.52
C ALA A 411 -3.69 -16.87 28.12
N GLN A 412 -2.41 -17.24 27.97
CA GLN A 412 -1.29 -16.39 28.38
C GLN A 412 -1.07 -15.21 27.43
N VAL A 413 -1.29 -15.41 26.13
CA VAL A 413 -1.23 -14.35 25.13
C VAL A 413 -2.33 -13.31 25.35
N ASP A 414 -3.54 -13.72 25.74
CA ASP A 414 -4.67 -12.83 26.05
C ASP A 414 -4.40 -11.92 27.26
N THR A 415 -3.41 -12.23 28.10
CA THR A 415 -2.97 -11.35 29.20
C THR A 415 -2.01 -10.25 28.78
N LEU A 416 -1.57 -10.24 27.51
CA LEU A 416 -0.70 -9.20 26.99
C LEU A 416 -1.51 -7.92 26.72
N PRO A 417 -0.94 -6.72 26.94
CA PRO A 417 -1.59 -5.46 26.58
C PRO A 417 -1.97 -5.42 25.09
N ASP A 418 -3.03 -4.69 24.73
CA ASP A 418 -3.60 -4.60 23.36
C ASP A 418 -2.57 -4.32 22.25
N ALA A 419 -1.44 -3.70 22.58
CA ALA A 419 -0.32 -3.54 21.67
C ALA A 419 0.28 -4.88 21.17
N PHE A 420 -0.04 -6.04 21.76
CA PHE A 420 0.47 -7.37 21.38
C PHE A 420 -0.63 -8.41 21.07
N SER A 421 -1.91 -7.99 21.01
CA SER A 421 -3.13 -8.84 21.01
C SER A 421 -3.42 -9.68 19.75
N ASN A 422 -2.45 -9.88 18.86
CA ASN A 422 -2.62 -10.62 17.60
C ASN A 422 -1.69 -11.83 17.47
N THR A 423 -1.32 -12.41 18.61
CA THR A 423 -0.55 -13.67 18.64
C THR A 423 -1.52 -14.82 18.88
N THR A 424 -1.48 -15.89 18.08
CA THR A 424 -2.31 -17.07 18.32
C THR A 424 -1.48 -18.34 18.17
N ALA A 425 -1.70 -19.27 19.07
CA ALA A 425 -1.24 -20.64 18.98
C ALA A 425 -2.33 -21.52 18.36
N SER A 426 -1.94 -22.43 17.47
CA SER A 426 -2.83 -23.45 16.89
C SER A 426 -2.07 -24.76 16.65
N LEU A 427 -2.80 -25.82 16.32
CA LEU A 427 -2.21 -27.05 15.77
C LEU A 427 -2.39 -27.04 14.26
N ASN A 428 -1.33 -27.35 13.51
CA ASN A 428 -1.45 -27.55 12.07
C ASN A 428 -2.05 -28.94 11.73
N ALA A 429 -2.29 -29.19 10.44
CA ALA A 429 -2.87 -30.46 9.96
C ALA A 429 -2.03 -31.70 10.29
N SER A 430 -0.76 -31.54 10.66
CA SER A 430 0.15 -32.60 11.13
C SER A 430 0.26 -32.68 12.67
N GLY A 431 -0.58 -31.97 13.42
CA GLY A 431 -0.63 -32.00 14.89
C GLY A 431 0.53 -31.27 15.58
N GLN A 432 1.19 -30.34 14.89
CA GLN A 432 2.32 -29.57 15.41
C GLN A 432 1.86 -28.19 15.88
N LEU A 433 2.45 -27.68 16.97
CA LEU A 433 2.19 -26.33 17.47
C LEU A 433 2.72 -25.28 16.51
N ALA A 434 1.85 -24.36 16.08
CA ALA A 434 2.17 -23.19 15.28
C ALA A 434 1.83 -21.92 16.06
N ILE A 435 2.72 -20.94 16.07
CA ILE A 435 2.48 -19.61 16.66
C ILE A 435 2.46 -18.59 15.53
N SER A 436 1.33 -17.89 15.38
CA SER A 436 1.12 -16.81 14.43
C SER A 436 1.18 -15.48 15.17
N SER A 437 1.86 -14.46 14.63
CA SER A 437 1.86 -13.11 15.19
C SER A 437 2.11 -12.08 14.10
N LYS A 438 1.61 -10.86 14.30
CA LYS A 438 1.94 -9.67 13.49
C LYS A 438 3.35 -9.12 13.81
N TYR A 439 3.94 -9.56 14.92
CA TYR A 439 5.24 -9.10 15.43
C TYR A 439 6.35 -10.11 15.16
N ASP A 440 7.60 -9.64 15.25
CA ASP A 440 8.74 -10.55 15.18
C ASP A 440 8.71 -11.50 16.37
N ILE A 441 8.64 -12.80 16.09
CA ILE A 441 8.64 -13.87 17.09
C ILE A 441 10.06 -14.42 17.19
N SER A 442 10.62 -14.43 18.39
CA SER A 442 11.74 -15.31 18.72
C SER A 442 11.33 -16.32 19.76
N ILE A 443 11.75 -17.56 19.56
CA ILE A 443 11.47 -18.68 20.45
C ILE A 443 12.81 -19.14 21.00
N SER A 444 12.94 -19.16 22.31
CA SER A 444 14.10 -19.68 23.01
C SER A 444 13.62 -20.66 24.08
N ALA A 445 14.41 -21.65 24.40
CA ALA A 445 14.11 -22.55 25.49
C ALA A 445 15.32 -22.62 26.41
N SER A 446 15.07 -22.69 27.72
CA SER A 446 16.13 -22.73 28.73
C SER A 446 15.83 -23.80 29.78
N GLY A 447 16.80 -24.68 29.99
CA GLY A 447 16.68 -25.88 30.83
C GLY A 447 18.00 -26.63 30.89
N ALA A 448 18.33 -27.22 32.05
CA ALA A 448 19.63 -27.84 32.33
C ALA A 448 19.82 -29.24 31.71
N GLY A 449 18.88 -29.71 30.89
CA GLY A 449 18.94 -31.01 30.22
C GLY A 449 18.76 -30.87 28.71
N GLN A 450 19.82 -31.16 27.96
CA GLN A 450 19.85 -31.50 26.53
C GLN A 450 18.58 -31.24 25.70
N MET A 451 18.35 -29.97 25.34
CA MET A 451 17.48 -29.60 24.20
C MET A 451 18.21 -29.70 22.85
N GLY A 452 19.31 -30.47 22.80
CA GLY A 452 20.20 -30.57 21.64
C GLY A 452 19.79 -31.56 20.56
N ASP A 453 18.65 -32.26 20.70
CA ASP A 453 18.22 -33.27 19.72
C ASP A 453 16.69 -33.42 19.56
N PHE A 454 15.91 -32.52 20.18
CA PHE A 454 14.50 -32.37 19.84
C PHE A 454 14.41 -31.37 18.69
N GLY A 455 13.72 -31.72 17.60
CA GLY A 455 13.56 -30.94 16.36
C GLY A 455 12.84 -29.59 16.50
N LEU A 456 13.21 -28.78 17.50
CA LEU A 456 13.00 -27.35 17.55
C LEU A 456 13.92 -26.70 16.52
N THR A 457 13.49 -26.70 15.27
CA THR A 457 14.10 -25.82 14.26
C THR A 457 13.69 -24.39 14.58
N VAL A 458 14.51 -23.68 15.35
CA VAL A 458 14.40 -22.23 15.51
C VAL A 458 14.90 -21.59 14.21
N ILE A 459 13.99 -21.30 13.28
CA ILE A 459 14.28 -20.46 12.12
C ILE A 459 14.03 -19.02 12.56
N GLY A 460 15.01 -18.42 13.24
CA GLY A 460 14.91 -17.05 13.74
C GLY A 460 15.12 -16.02 12.64
N LEU A 461 14.20 -15.06 12.56
CA LEU A 461 14.49 -13.69 12.14
C LEU A 461 15.55 -13.10 13.10
N THR A 462 16.67 -12.61 12.59
CA THR A 462 17.61 -11.78 13.37
C THR A 462 17.98 -10.55 12.55
N ARG A 463 17.80 -9.36 13.13
CA ARG A 463 18.50 -8.15 12.68
C ARG A 463 19.32 -7.59 13.84
N GLY A 464 20.63 -7.45 13.62
CA GLY A 464 21.48 -6.48 14.33
C GLY A 464 22.46 -7.05 15.36
N THR A 465 23.49 -7.78 14.93
CA THR A 465 24.92 -7.51 15.18
C THR A 465 25.76 -8.53 14.42
N GLU A 466 26.88 -8.10 13.83
CA GLU A 466 27.89 -8.94 13.17
C GLU A 466 28.28 -10.15 14.04
N TYR A 467 28.08 -11.35 13.53
CA TYR A 467 29.04 -12.45 13.67
C TYR A 467 28.77 -13.49 12.57
N ALA A 468 29.85 -14.04 12.04
CA ALA A 468 29.90 -14.87 10.84
C ALA A 468 28.93 -16.06 10.81
N ALA A 469 28.51 -16.39 9.59
CA ALA A 469 27.49 -17.37 9.21
C ALA A 469 27.55 -18.75 9.89
N PRO A 470 26.36 -19.34 10.16
CA PRO A 470 26.12 -20.74 9.90
C PRO A 470 25.35 -20.90 8.58
N LYS A 471 25.94 -21.65 7.63
CA LYS A 471 25.20 -22.24 6.51
C LYS A 471 24.19 -23.25 7.07
N THR A 472 22.90 -23.12 6.72
CA THR A 472 21.93 -24.20 6.34
C THR A 472 20.45 -23.85 6.62
N ASN A 473 19.89 -22.93 5.83
CA ASN A 473 18.58 -23.08 5.14
C ASN A 473 18.32 -21.78 4.34
N PRO A 474 18.02 -21.84 3.02
CA PRO A 474 17.74 -20.64 2.24
C PRO A 474 16.45 -19.97 2.75
N LEU A 475 16.45 -18.64 2.84
CA LEU A 475 15.24 -17.87 3.11
C LEU A 475 14.20 -18.16 2.01
N THR A 476 12.93 -18.38 2.39
CA THR A 476 11.87 -18.64 1.42
C THR A 476 11.48 -17.36 0.67
N PRO A 477 11.54 -17.35 -0.67
CA PRO A 477 11.12 -16.20 -1.47
C PRO A 477 9.62 -15.92 -1.30
N VAL A 478 9.22 -14.69 -1.57
CA VAL A 478 7.79 -14.36 -1.69
C VAL A 478 7.20 -15.08 -2.92
N PRO A 479 5.95 -15.57 -2.87
CA PRO A 479 5.37 -16.38 -3.94
C PRO A 479 5.03 -15.57 -5.21
N TYR A 480 5.14 -14.24 -5.14
CA TYR A 480 4.80 -13.29 -6.21
C TYR A 480 6.05 -12.66 -6.87
N VAL A 481 7.23 -13.26 -6.75
CA VAL A 481 8.41 -12.83 -7.51
C VAL A 481 8.13 -12.91 -9.00
N GLY A 482 8.33 -11.81 -9.72
CA GLY A 482 8.04 -11.66 -11.14
C GLY A 482 6.57 -11.37 -11.46
N TYR A 483 5.68 -11.23 -10.48
CA TYR A 483 4.26 -10.99 -10.73
C TYR A 483 4.00 -9.70 -11.50
N SER A 484 4.81 -8.65 -11.31
CA SER A 484 4.71 -7.41 -12.09
C SER A 484 4.90 -7.61 -13.60
N SER A 485 5.59 -8.67 -14.03
CA SER A 485 5.74 -8.98 -15.46
C SER A 485 4.51 -9.68 -16.05
N GLU A 486 3.61 -10.21 -15.21
CA GLU A 486 2.44 -11.00 -15.64
C GLU A 486 1.10 -10.39 -15.22
N ILE A 487 1.09 -9.36 -14.37
CA ILE A 487 -0.14 -8.68 -13.95
C ILE A 487 -0.91 -8.15 -15.17
N ARG A 488 -2.21 -8.41 -15.19
CA ARG A 488 -3.14 -7.91 -16.20
C ARG A 488 -4.54 -7.81 -15.60
N VAL A 489 -5.44 -7.10 -16.28
CA VAL A 489 -6.86 -7.11 -15.91
C VAL A 489 -7.43 -8.53 -16.05
N SER A 490 -8.24 -8.95 -15.10
CA SER A 490 -8.90 -10.25 -15.09
C SER A 490 -9.74 -10.45 -16.35
N GLN A 491 -9.60 -11.60 -17.00
CA GLN A 491 -10.36 -11.90 -18.21
C GLN A 491 -11.87 -11.86 -17.97
N MET A 492 -12.33 -12.27 -16.77
CA MET A 492 -13.75 -12.20 -16.41
C MET A 492 -14.29 -10.76 -16.44
N VAL A 493 -13.48 -9.80 -15.98
CA VAL A 493 -13.84 -8.38 -15.97
C VAL A 493 -13.78 -7.80 -17.38
N ILE A 494 -12.81 -8.19 -18.20
CA ILE A 494 -12.73 -7.78 -19.62
C ILE A 494 -13.94 -8.28 -20.43
N ASP A 495 -14.38 -9.51 -20.17
CA ASP A 495 -15.52 -10.11 -20.86
C ASP A 495 -16.85 -9.52 -20.38
N ASN A 496 -16.90 -8.98 -19.16
CA ASN A 496 -18.07 -8.35 -18.57
C ASN A 496 -17.68 -7.18 -17.64
N ASP A 497 -17.63 -5.98 -18.20
CA ASP A 497 -17.26 -4.76 -17.47
C ASP A 497 -18.22 -4.45 -16.29
N ARG A 498 -19.44 -5.00 -16.29
CA ARG A 498 -20.40 -4.86 -15.17
C ARG A 498 -19.88 -5.46 -13.86
N LEU A 499 -18.89 -6.36 -13.92
CA LEU A 499 -18.29 -6.94 -12.71
C LEU A 499 -17.49 -5.92 -11.89
N VAL A 500 -17.10 -4.77 -12.48
CA VAL A 500 -16.54 -3.65 -11.72
C VAL A 500 -17.55 -3.11 -10.71
N GLN A 501 -18.84 -3.12 -11.07
CA GLN A 501 -19.95 -2.74 -10.21
C GLN A 501 -20.40 -3.89 -9.30
N GLN A 502 -20.56 -5.09 -9.87
CA GLN A 502 -21.17 -6.24 -9.18
C GLN A 502 -20.19 -7.01 -8.29
N GLY A 503 -18.89 -6.75 -8.43
CA GLY A 503 -17.85 -7.58 -7.85
C GLY A 503 -17.66 -8.89 -8.63
N THR A 504 -16.65 -9.64 -8.23
CA THR A 504 -16.28 -10.95 -8.82
C THR A 504 -16.31 -12.08 -7.82
N VAL A 505 -16.35 -11.75 -6.52
CA VAL A 505 -16.38 -12.71 -5.43
C VAL A 505 -17.82 -12.82 -4.93
N PRO A 506 -18.37 -14.03 -4.74
CA PRO A 506 -19.69 -14.19 -4.14
C PRO A 506 -19.69 -13.61 -2.72
N THR A 507 -20.67 -12.75 -2.44
CA THR A 507 -20.94 -12.19 -1.12
C THR A 507 -22.18 -12.85 -0.53
N ASP A 508 -22.29 -12.91 0.81
CA ASP A 508 -23.45 -13.52 1.49
C ASP A 508 -24.76 -12.73 1.20
N ILE A 509 -24.62 -11.45 0.83
CA ILE A 509 -25.69 -10.59 0.29
C ILE A 509 -25.40 -10.31 -1.18
N PRO A 510 -26.29 -10.65 -2.12
CA PRO A 510 -26.10 -10.31 -3.53
C PRO A 510 -25.99 -8.79 -3.75
N VAL A 511 -24.91 -8.34 -4.39
CA VAL A 511 -24.76 -6.94 -4.81
C VAL A 511 -25.87 -6.59 -5.79
N GLN A 512 -26.66 -5.58 -5.46
CA GLN A 512 -27.81 -5.18 -6.26
C GLN A 512 -27.40 -4.48 -7.56
N ASN A 513 -28.21 -4.63 -8.60
CA ASN A 513 -27.97 -3.97 -9.88
C ASN A 513 -28.23 -2.47 -9.75
N GLY A 514 -27.22 -1.64 -10.03
CA GLY A 514 -27.29 -0.20 -9.76
C GLY A 514 -26.49 0.22 -8.52
N SER A 515 -26.10 -0.71 -7.64
CA SER A 515 -25.34 -0.37 -6.42
C SER A 515 -23.94 0.17 -6.74
N ASN A 516 -23.45 1.11 -5.94
CA ASN A 516 -22.07 1.61 -5.97
C ASN A 516 -21.18 0.99 -4.88
N GLU A 517 -21.69 -0.04 -4.19
CA GLU A 517 -21.07 -0.65 -3.01
C GLU A 517 -19.64 -1.17 -3.25
N VAL A 518 -19.41 -1.97 -4.29
CA VAL A 518 -18.06 -2.51 -4.60
C VAL A 518 -17.11 -1.38 -4.99
N ILE A 519 -17.61 -0.42 -5.77
CA ILE A 519 -16.85 0.74 -6.25
C ILE A 519 -16.39 1.60 -5.07
N ARG A 520 -17.30 1.89 -4.15
CA ARG A 520 -17.04 2.71 -2.97
C ARG A 520 -16.04 2.04 -2.03
N ARG A 521 -16.20 0.74 -1.77
CA ARG A 521 -15.20 -0.05 -1.03
C ARG A 521 -13.84 -0.01 -1.67
N VAL A 522 -13.76 -0.09 -3.00
CA VAL A 522 -12.49 0.06 -3.72
C VAL A 522 -11.90 1.45 -3.49
N ILE A 523 -12.67 2.53 -3.64
CA ILE A 523 -12.16 3.90 -3.43
C ILE A 523 -11.64 4.07 -2.00
N GLU A 524 -12.43 3.68 -1.02
CA GLU A 524 -12.16 3.89 0.39
C GLU A 524 -11.07 2.94 0.92
N SER A 525 -11.04 1.69 0.44
CA SER A 525 -10.15 0.61 0.94
C SER A 525 -9.00 0.22 0.00
N VAL A 526 -8.89 0.77 -1.20
CA VAL A 526 -7.73 0.55 -2.08
C VAL A 526 -6.91 1.82 -2.17
N PHE A 527 -7.57 2.97 -2.38
CA PHE A 527 -6.92 4.24 -2.70
C PHE A 527 -6.95 5.28 -1.56
N GLY A 528 -7.83 5.16 -0.58
CA GLY A 528 -8.07 6.16 0.47
C GLY A 528 -7.71 5.71 1.89
N ASP A 529 -8.12 6.52 2.88
CA ASP A 529 -8.27 6.07 4.27
C ASP A 529 -9.62 5.36 4.37
N VAL A 530 -9.69 4.22 5.07
CA VAL A 530 -10.93 3.45 5.22
C VAL A 530 -11.97 4.36 5.89
N LYS A 531 -12.94 4.82 5.12
CA LYS A 531 -14.07 5.61 5.57
C LYS A 531 -15.33 4.88 5.16
N PHE A 532 -16.39 4.98 5.93
CA PHE A 532 -17.72 4.55 5.55
C PHE A 532 -18.72 5.59 6.01
N GLN A 533 -19.95 5.53 5.49
CA GLN A 533 -21.01 6.39 5.97
C GLN A 533 -21.70 5.74 7.16
N GLU A 534 -22.05 6.53 8.15
CA GLU A 534 -22.95 6.10 9.21
C GLU A 534 -23.97 7.20 9.46
N ALA A 535 -25.19 6.81 9.84
CA ALA A 535 -26.17 7.71 10.41
C ALA A 535 -26.30 7.39 11.89
N ILE A 536 -25.86 8.30 12.75
CA ILE A 536 -25.89 8.12 14.21
C ILE A 536 -26.88 9.07 14.83
N GLY A 537 -27.80 8.50 15.60
CA GLY A 537 -28.74 9.21 16.44
C GLY A 537 -28.09 9.70 17.72
N THR A 538 -28.66 10.77 18.27
CA THR A 538 -28.32 11.31 19.60
C THR A 538 -29.49 11.26 20.56
N VAL A 539 -30.60 10.69 20.11
CA VAL A 539 -31.87 10.58 20.82
C VAL A 539 -31.98 9.15 21.33
N ASP A 540 -32.24 8.98 22.62
CA ASP A 540 -32.55 7.67 23.21
C ASP A 540 -33.99 7.30 22.83
N LEU A 541 -34.15 6.33 21.94
CA LEU A 541 -35.44 5.91 21.41
C LEU A 541 -36.12 4.83 22.25
N ARG A 542 -35.51 4.39 23.37
CA ARG A 542 -36.07 3.34 24.21
C ARG A 542 -37.23 3.88 25.02
N ALA A 543 -38.43 3.40 24.72
CA ALA A 543 -39.64 3.74 25.45
C ALA A 543 -39.82 2.90 26.74
N ILE A 544 -39.06 1.80 26.91
CA ILE A 544 -39.25 0.78 27.96
C ILE A 544 -39.03 1.28 29.42
N GLY A 545 -38.61 2.53 29.65
CA GLY A 545 -38.51 3.12 30.98
C GLY A 545 -39.80 3.73 31.57
N VAL A 546 -40.83 4.01 30.74
CA VAL A 546 -41.95 4.88 31.14
C VAL A 546 -43.32 4.37 30.64
N GLY A 547 -43.69 3.13 30.97
CA GLY A 547 -45.11 2.74 31.02
C GLY A 547 -45.88 2.61 29.70
N GLY A 548 -45.34 1.89 28.71
CA GLY A 548 -46.12 1.41 27.56
C GLY A 548 -46.46 2.47 26.50
N THR A 549 -45.65 3.52 26.37
CA THR A 549 -45.78 4.54 25.33
C THR A 549 -45.33 4.00 23.97
N THR A 550 -46.09 4.25 22.91
CA THR A 550 -45.72 3.88 21.54
C THR A 550 -44.62 4.79 21.00
N MET A 551 -43.94 4.39 19.91
CA MET A 551 -42.93 5.20 19.22
C MET A 551 -43.51 6.55 18.75
N GLN A 552 -44.78 6.58 18.33
CA GLN A 552 -45.46 7.83 17.97
C GLN A 552 -45.64 8.77 19.17
N ASP A 553 -46.00 8.24 20.34
CA ASP A 553 -46.12 9.02 21.59
C ASP A 553 -44.74 9.50 22.08
N TRP A 554 -43.74 8.63 21.99
CA TRP A 554 -42.37 8.90 22.42
C TRP A 554 -41.74 10.06 21.62
N LEU A 555 -41.91 10.03 20.30
CA LEU A 555 -41.40 11.05 19.37
C LEU A 555 -42.34 12.27 19.24
N GLY A 556 -43.60 12.12 19.62
CA GLY A 556 -44.66 13.10 19.38
C GLY A 556 -45.04 13.24 17.91
N ILE A 557 -44.80 12.22 17.09
CA ILE A 557 -45.07 12.23 15.65
C ILE A 557 -46.19 11.24 15.36
N TYR A 558 -47.37 11.77 15.08
CA TYR A 558 -48.59 10.98 15.01
C TYR A 558 -49.07 10.78 13.58
N SER A 559 -49.72 9.65 13.33
CA SER A 559 -50.53 9.46 12.13
C SER A 559 -51.54 10.60 11.96
N LYS A 560 -51.83 10.98 10.72
CA LYS A 560 -52.75 12.07 10.39
C LYS A 560 -53.71 11.65 9.29
N ASN A 561 -54.97 11.99 9.49
CA ASN A 561 -56.03 11.92 8.52
C ASN A 561 -56.69 13.28 8.44
N THR A 562 -57.15 13.67 7.26
CA THR A 562 -57.84 14.93 7.05
C THR A 562 -58.96 14.74 6.04
N VAL A 563 -60.18 14.99 6.48
CA VAL A 563 -61.37 15.05 5.63
C VAL A 563 -61.77 16.51 5.49
N THR A 564 -61.86 17.01 4.26
CA THR A 564 -62.22 18.40 3.97
C THR A 564 -63.51 18.44 3.16
N SER A 565 -64.45 19.31 3.55
CA SER A 565 -65.63 19.56 2.74
C SER A 565 -65.25 20.23 1.43
N THR A 566 -65.93 19.87 0.36
CA THR A 566 -65.73 20.49 -0.96
C THR A 566 -66.42 21.85 -1.09
N LEU A 567 -67.39 22.14 -0.21
CA LEU A 567 -68.20 23.36 -0.22
C LEU A 567 -67.68 24.40 0.78
N ASP A 568 -67.75 25.68 0.38
CA ASP A 568 -67.63 26.83 1.28
C ASP A 568 -68.91 26.95 2.11
N LEU A 569 -68.81 26.56 3.38
CA LEU A 569 -69.92 26.55 4.34
C LEU A 569 -70.06 27.90 5.06
N THR A 570 -69.10 28.83 4.91
CA THR A 570 -69.18 30.17 5.53
C THR A 570 -70.19 31.09 4.83
N GLY A 571 -70.60 30.74 3.60
CA GLY A 571 -71.68 31.39 2.88
C GLY A 571 -73.05 31.24 3.57
N TYR A 572 -73.18 30.34 4.55
CA TYR A 572 -74.38 30.14 5.35
C TYR A 572 -74.22 30.79 6.73
N SER A 573 -75.20 31.63 7.09
CA SER A 573 -75.17 32.37 8.35
C SER A 573 -75.20 31.48 9.60
N ASP A 574 -75.85 30.32 9.51
CA ASP A 574 -75.94 29.30 10.54
C ASP A 574 -76.36 27.94 9.94
N VAL A 575 -76.35 26.87 10.73
CA VAL A 575 -76.74 25.52 10.29
C VAL A 575 -78.22 25.50 9.88
N SER A 576 -79.08 26.33 10.45
CA SER A 576 -80.46 26.52 9.96
C SER A 576 -80.51 27.03 8.52
N ALA A 577 -79.59 27.91 8.11
CA ALA A 577 -79.50 28.36 6.71
C ALA A 577 -79.04 27.25 5.77
N ILE A 578 -78.24 26.28 6.24
CA ILE A 578 -77.87 25.07 5.49
C ILE A 578 -79.08 24.16 5.33
N ILE A 579 -79.80 23.87 6.42
CA ILE A 579 -81.02 23.05 6.40
C ILE A 579 -82.06 23.67 5.46
N ALA A 580 -82.29 24.99 5.56
CA ALA A 580 -83.23 25.71 4.71
C ALA A 580 -82.82 25.72 3.22
N ALA A 581 -81.52 25.78 2.92
CA ALA A 581 -81.01 25.77 1.56
C ALA A 581 -81.01 24.37 0.92
N GLY A 582 -80.89 23.30 1.73
CA GLY A 582 -80.97 21.92 1.26
C GLY A 582 -82.38 21.47 0.87
N GLY A 583 -83.43 22.14 1.37
CA GLY A 583 -84.82 21.84 1.03
C GLY A 583 -85.17 20.38 1.29
N ASP A 584 -85.82 19.70 0.33
CA ASP A 584 -86.19 18.27 0.43
C ASP A 584 -85.00 17.29 0.51
N THR A 585 -83.75 17.80 0.42
CA THR A 585 -82.54 16.99 0.63
C THR A 585 -82.33 16.65 2.12
N PHE A 586 -82.84 17.51 3.01
CA PHE A 586 -82.90 17.33 4.46
C PHE A 586 -84.39 17.17 4.82
N ILE A 587 -84.78 16.10 5.51
CA ILE A 587 -86.20 15.72 5.55
C ILE A 587 -86.95 16.57 6.60
N PRO A 588 -88.09 17.22 6.26
CA PRO A 588 -88.82 18.09 7.18
C PRO A 588 -89.48 17.37 8.38
N PRO A 589 -89.78 18.10 9.48
CA PRO A 589 -89.89 17.61 10.86
C PRO A 589 -91.22 16.91 11.22
N SER A 590 -91.75 16.05 10.34
CA SER A 590 -93.05 15.39 10.55
C SER A 590 -92.99 13.87 10.78
N GLY A 591 -91.81 13.33 11.09
CA GLY A 591 -91.61 11.95 11.55
C GLY A 591 -90.33 11.83 12.39
N PRO A 592 -90.07 10.69 13.07
CA PRO A 592 -88.96 10.52 14.01
C PRO A 592 -87.59 10.31 13.33
N VAL A 593 -87.39 10.89 12.14
CA VAL A 593 -86.17 10.73 11.33
C VAL A 593 -85.33 12.01 11.49
N LEU A 594 -84.12 11.86 12.02
CA LEU A 594 -83.18 12.96 12.31
C LEU A 594 -82.27 13.21 11.09
N ASP A 595 -81.96 14.47 10.76
CA ASP A 595 -80.99 14.85 9.72
C ASP A 595 -79.56 14.63 10.25
N GLN A 596 -79.23 13.36 10.43
CA GLN A 596 -78.01 12.91 11.09
C GLN A 596 -77.06 12.18 10.14
N PHE A 597 -75.76 12.29 10.43
CA PHE A 597 -74.71 11.40 9.93
C PHE A 597 -73.82 10.94 11.07
N THR A 598 -73.04 9.91 10.81
CA THR A 598 -72.07 9.37 11.77
C THR A 598 -70.65 9.73 11.39
N LEU A 599 -69.87 10.05 12.42
CA LEU A 599 -68.41 10.10 12.38
C LEU A 599 -67.88 8.96 13.24
N THR A 600 -67.27 7.96 12.61
CA THR A 600 -66.57 6.89 13.33
C THR A 600 -65.07 7.10 13.24
N PHE A 601 -64.40 7.11 14.39
CA PHE A 601 -62.94 7.14 14.50
C PHE A 601 -62.45 5.78 14.98
N ASP A 602 -61.61 5.13 14.19
CA ASP A 602 -61.09 3.81 14.49
C ASP A 602 -59.66 3.64 13.98
N ASP A 603 -58.79 3.08 14.81
CA ASP A 603 -57.51 2.54 14.37
C ASP A 603 -57.27 1.19 15.06
N PRO A 604 -57.50 0.07 14.35
CA PRO A 604 -57.41 -1.26 14.95
C PRO A 604 -56.00 -1.61 15.45
N ARG A 605 -54.96 -0.87 15.03
CA ARG A 605 -53.57 -1.08 15.45
C ARG A 605 -53.29 -0.57 16.87
N THR A 606 -54.06 0.40 17.33
CA THR A 606 -53.92 0.99 18.68
C THR A 606 -54.52 0.14 19.80
N GLY A 607 -55.35 -0.86 19.44
CA GLY A 607 -56.12 -1.66 20.41
C GLY A 607 -57.26 -0.89 21.10
N LEU A 608 -57.47 0.39 20.75
CA LEU A 608 -58.59 1.19 21.23
C LEU A 608 -59.89 0.80 20.50
N PRO A 609 -61.05 0.82 21.18
CA PRO A 609 -62.33 0.57 20.52
C PRO A 609 -62.74 1.73 19.61
N ALA A 610 -63.31 1.40 18.45
CA ALA A 610 -63.90 2.37 17.53
C ALA A 610 -64.91 3.29 18.23
N GLN A 611 -64.81 4.59 17.97
CA GLN A 611 -65.67 5.62 18.56
C GLN A 611 -66.61 6.18 17.50
N THR A 612 -67.90 5.87 17.58
CA THR A 612 -68.92 6.37 16.66
C THR A 612 -69.74 7.47 17.31
N TYR A 613 -69.79 8.63 16.66
CA TYR A 613 -70.57 9.78 17.06
C TYR A 613 -71.67 10.08 16.05
N TYR A 614 -72.83 10.48 16.55
CA TYR A 614 -73.97 10.91 15.75
C TYR A 614 -74.01 12.43 15.75
N LEU A 615 -74.03 13.02 14.56
CA LEU A 615 -74.13 14.48 14.39
C LEU A 615 -75.45 14.80 13.71
N ASP A 616 -76.35 15.38 14.49
CA ASP A 616 -77.65 15.90 14.04
C ASP A 616 -77.55 17.41 13.80
N LEU A 617 -77.88 17.85 12.59
CA LEU A 617 -77.82 19.26 12.22
C LEU A 617 -78.76 20.15 13.07
N GLU A 618 -79.91 19.64 13.50
CA GLU A 618 -80.83 20.38 14.37
C GLU A 618 -80.26 20.53 15.79
N GLU A 619 -79.60 19.49 16.31
CA GLU A 619 -78.94 19.52 17.61
C GLU A 619 -77.72 20.45 17.60
N ILE A 620 -76.94 20.46 16.52
CA ILE A 620 -75.82 21.38 16.33
C ILE A 620 -76.31 22.83 16.39
N GLN A 621 -77.40 23.14 15.68
CA GLN A 621 -77.98 24.49 15.70
C GLN A 621 -78.44 24.91 17.10
N ALA A 622 -79.05 24.00 17.86
CA ALA A 622 -79.58 24.29 19.19
C ALA A 622 -78.47 24.47 20.24
N ASN A 623 -77.43 23.65 20.18
CA ASN A 623 -76.39 23.58 21.21
C ASN A 623 -75.19 24.52 20.96
N PHE A 624 -74.98 24.95 19.71
CA PHE A 624 -73.87 25.84 19.32
C PHE A 624 -74.40 27.12 18.64
N PRO A 625 -75.06 28.04 19.37
CA PRO A 625 -75.62 29.25 18.79
C PRO A 625 -74.55 30.22 18.29
N ILE A 626 -74.87 31.01 17.27
CA ILE A 626 -73.99 32.07 16.75
C ILE A 626 -73.64 33.07 17.85
N GLY A 627 -72.35 33.30 18.05
CA GLY A 627 -71.83 34.20 19.07
C GLY A 627 -70.35 33.97 19.40
N GLY A 628 -69.64 35.05 19.74
CA GLY A 628 -68.22 34.97 20.08
C GLY A 628 -67.37 34.51 18.89
N ALA A 629 -66.72 33.35 19.03
CA ALA A 629 -65.86 32.76 18.01
C ALA A 629 -66.63 31.98 16.92
N ILE A 630 -67.94 31.75 17.10
CA ILE A 630 -68.80 31.06 16.13
C ILE A 630 -69.57 32.13 15.33
N THR A 631 -69.27 32.27 14.04
CA THR A 631 -69.81 33.36 13.21
C THR A 631 -70.66 32.90 12.02
N ASN A 632 -70.58 31.63 11.66
CA ASN A 632 -71.25 31.05 10.49
C ASN A 632 -71.52 29.55 10.71
N ALA A 633 -72.18 28.91 9.75
CA ALA A 633 -72.53 27.49 9.83
C ALA A 633 -71.31 26.55 9.87
N ALA A 634 -70.21 26.89 9.19
CA ALA A 634 -68.97 26.11 9.22
C ALA A 634 -68.35 26.11 10.62
N ASP A 635 -68.34 27.27 11.29
CA ASP A 635 -67.86 27.39 12.67
C ASP A 635 -68.74 26.60 13.64
N GLN A 636 -70.07 26.55 13.41
CA GLN A 636 -70.99 25.75 14.24
C GLN A 636 -70.72 24.25 14.10
N MET A 637 -70.52 23.76 12.88
CA MET A 637 -70.16 22.36 12.65
C MET A 637 -68.78 22.02 13.23
N ALA A 638 -67.78 22.89 13.05
CA ALA A 638 -66.46 22.69 13.62
C ALA A 638 -66.51 22.69 15.16
N ALA A 639 -67.26 23.62 15.78
CA ALA A 639 -67.45 23.67 17.22
C ALA A 639 -68.16 22.42 17.76
N ALA A 640 -69.17 21.92 17.04
CA ALA A 640 -69.87 20.70 17.41
C ALA A 640 -68.97 19.46 17.36
N ILE A 641 -68.15 19.32 16.32
CA ILE A 641 -67.19 18.20 16.21
C ILE A 641 -66.12 18.29 17.30
N ASN A 642 -65.62 19.50 17.61
CA ASN A 642 -64.64 19.71 18.68
C ASN A 642 -65.23 19.50 20.09
N ALA A 643 -66.55 19.54 20.25
CA ALA A 643 -67.25 19.37 21.51
C ALA A 643 -67.80 17.95 21.72
N LEU A 644 -67.57 17.03 20.78
CA LEU A 644 -67.91 15.63 20.93
C LEU A 644 -67.29 15.11 22.24
N PRO A 645 -68.03 14.37 23.09
CA PRO A 645 -67.52 13.85 24.34
C PRO A 645 -66.48 12.78 24.02
N LEU A 646 -65.22 13.20 23.90
CA LEU A 646 -64.06 12.32 23.90
C LEU A 646 -63.90 11.82 25.34
N ALA A 647 -64.74 10.86 25.73
CA ALA A 647 -64.88 10.45 27.11
C ALA A 647 -63.59 9.79 27.61
N ALA A 648 -62.83 10.56 28.39
CA ALA A 648 -62.22 10.05 29.61
C ALA A 648 -63.35 9.59 30.55
N SER A 649 -63.85 8.37 30.42
CA SER A 649 -64.59 7.73 31.52
C SER A 649 -64.70 6.21 31.39
N ALA A 650 -64.25 5.55 32.46
CA ALA A 650 -64.64 4.22 32.95
C ALA A 650 -63.72 3.01 32.67
N LEU A 651 -62.42 3.12 32.98
CA LEU A 651 -61.67 2.02 33.60
C LEU A 651 -60.82 2.60 34.75
N SER A 652 -60.78 1.88 35.87
CA SER A 652 -60.24 2.30 37.16
C SER A 652 -58.71 2.24 37.27
N ASP A 653 -57.97 2.70 36.26
CA ASP A 653 -56.50 2.78 36.29
C ASP A 653 -56.03 4.09 35.64
N PRO A 654 -54.91 4.72 36.08
CA PRO A 654 -54.47 5.98 35.53
C PRO A 654 -53.80 5.74 34.17
N LEU A 655 -54.60 5.77 33.10
CA LEU A 655 -54.09 6.00 31.75
C LEU A 655 -54.02 7.52 31.48
N PRO A 656 -53.02 8.00 30.72
CA PRO A 656 -52.86 9.43 30.44
C PRO A 656 -54.03 9.98 29.60
N PRO A 657 -54.29 11.30 29.66
CA PRO A 657 -55.49 11.91 29.11
C PRO A 657 -55.44 11.98 27.57
N ASP A 658 -56.65 12.02 26.98
CA ASP A 658 -57.02 12.09 25.57
C ASP A 658 -57.37 10.72 24.98
N ALA A 659 -58.48 10.61 24.26
CA ALA A 659 -59.01 9.35 23.71
C ALA A 659 -58.15 8.76 22.55
N GLY A 660 -56.83 8.94 22.57
CA GLY A 660 -55.83 8.47 21.60
C GLY A 660 -55.86 9.15 20.22
N PHE A 661 -57.05 9.52 19.72
CA PHE A 661 -57.23 9.89 18.32
C PHE A 661 -57.15 11.39 17.99
N ASN A 662 -57.07 12.30 18.99
CA ASN A 662 -56.91 13.77 18.82
C ASN A 662 -57.72 14.37 17.65
N VAL A 663 -59.05 14.26 17.73
CA VAL A 663 -59.95 14.78 16.70
C VAL A 663 -60.06 16.29 16.82
N GLN A 664 -59.84 17.01 15.72
CA GLN A 664 -59.97 18.46 15.64
C GLN A 664 -60.68 18.85 14.37
N ALA A 665 -61.64 19.77 14.47
CA ALA A 665 -62.30 20.38 13.33
C ALA A 665 -62.00 21.87 13.26
N SER A 666 -61.82 22.39 12.05
CA SER A 666 -61.55 23.80 11.79
C SER A 666 -62.17 24.24 10.47
N VAL A 667 -62.18 25.56 10.23
CA VAL A 667 -62.61 26.14 8.96
C VAL A 667 -61.39 26.73 8.28
N ASN A 668 -61.12 26.31 7.04
CA ASN A 668 -59.95 26.80 6.30
C ASN A 668 -60.22 28.17 5.63
N ALA A 669 -59.20 28.74 4.98
CA ALA A 669 -59.31 30.04 4.32
C ALA A 669 -60.31 30.10 3.14
N TYR A 670 -60.78 28.94 2.66
CA TYR A 670 -61.81 28.81 1.62
C TYR A 670 -63.21 28.56 2.20
N GLY A 671 -63.35 28.67 3.53
CA GLY A 671 -64.62 28.46 4.23
C GLY A 671 -65.08 27.00 4.29
N GLN A 672 -64.18 26.05 4.00
CA GLN A 672 -64.47 24.62 4.05
C GLN A 672 -64.25 24.08 5.46
N LEU A 673 -65.08 23.13 5.88
CA LEU A 673 -64.92 22.37 7.10
C LEU A 673 -63.79 21.34 6.91
N VAL A 674 -62.80 21.36 7.80
CA VAL A 674 -61.67 20.44 7.82
C VAL A 674 -61.71 19.65 9.12
N ILE A 675 -61.86 18.34 9.03
CA ILE A 675 -61.83 17.40 10.15
C ILE A 675 -60.51 16.66 10.11
N GLN A 676 -59.74 16.76 11.17
CA GLN A 676 -58.45 16.09 11.34
C GLN A 676 -58.54 15.08 12.48
N SER A 677 -57.87 13.95 12.32
CA SER A 677 -57.79 12.90 13.34
C SER A 677 -56.49 12.13 13.18
N ARG A 678 -56.03 11.50 14.26
CA ARG A 678 -54.94 10.50 14.23
C ARG A 678 -55.42 9.10 13.84
N ALA A 679 -56.74 8.90 13.74
CA ALA A 679 -57.38 7.64 13.35
C ALA A 679 -58.05 7.70 11.97
N ASN A 680 -58.45 6.53 11.46
CA ASN A 680 -59.29 6.47 10.27
C ASN A 680 -60.61 7.19 10.58
N ILE A 681 -61.15 7.89 9.59
CA ILE A 681 -62.41 8.62 9.70
C ILE A 681 -63.38 7.90 8.78
N THR A 682 -64.42 7.29 9.33
CA THR A 682 -65.54 6.78 8.54
C THR A 682 -66.71 7.74 8.65
N LEU A 683 -67.14 8.26 7.51
CA LEU A 683 -68.36 9.05 7.37
C LEU A 683 -69.45 8.14 6.81
N ASP A 684 -70.56 8.01 7.53
CA ASP A 684 -71.71 7.24 7.07
C ASP A 684 -73.01 8.01 7.33
N ALA A 685 -73.81 8.17 6.28
CA ALA A 685 -75.11 8.83 6.31
C ALA A 685 -76.29 7.83 6.34
N SER A 686 -75.99 6.53 6.43
CA SER A 686 -76.97 5.45 6.58
C SER A 686 -77.27 5.20 8.06
N PHE A 687 -78.53 4.97 8.38
CA PHE A 687 -78.95 4.65 9.75
C PHE A 687 -79.66 3.29 9.76
N PRO A 688 -79.24 2.33 10.62
CA PRO A 688 -79.91 1.05 10.69
C PRO A 688 -81.33 1.23 11.26
N ALA A 689 -82.32 0.66 10.57
CA ALA A 689 -83.70 0.63 11.04
C ALA A 689 -83.78 -0.11 12.38
N GLY A 690 -84.17 0.58 13.45
CA GLY A 690 -84.56 -0.07 14.69
C GLY A 690 -85.76 -0.99 14.44
N ASP A 691 -85.69 -2.23 14.92
CA ASP A 691 -86.63 -3.31 14.62
C ASP A 691 -87.95 -3.28 15.44
N ASP A 692 -88.20 -2.24 16.25
CA ASP A 692 -89.29 -2.29 17.24
C ASP A 692 -90.63 -1.63 16.84
N PHE A 693 -90.82 -1.15 15.60
CA PHE A 693 -92.08 -0.42 15.26
C PHE A 693 -92.78 -0.73 13.93
N GLY A 694 -92.46 -1.82 13.22
CA GLY A 694 -93.35 -2.34 12.16
C GLY A 694 -93.75 -1.38 11.02
N VAL A 695 -92.95 -0.33 10.76
CA VAL A 695 -93.09 0.61 9.62
C VAL A 695 -92.12 0.17 8.51
N PRO A 696 -92.47 0.26 7.20
CA PRO A 696 -91.51 -0.01 6.11
C PRO A 696 -90.26 0.88 6.24
N PRO A 697 -89.07 0.44 5.80
CA PRO A 697 -87.83 1.15 6.05
C PRO A 697 -87.84 2.50 5.32
N ALA A 698 -88.06 3.57 6.07
CA ALA A 698 -87.74 4.92 5.62
C ALA A 698 -86.37 5.25 6.23
N ASP A 699 -85.38 5.37 5.37
CA ASP A 699 -83.97 5.67 5.66
C ASP A 699 -83.83 6.76 6.74
N GLY A 700 -83.37 6.37 7.94
CA GLY A 700 -83.39 7.18 9.15
C GLY A 700 -82.24 8.20 9.31
N GLY A 701 -81.64 8.70 8.23
CA GLY A 701 -80.50 9.63 8.24
C GLY A 701 -80.48 10.54 7.03
N MET A 702 -79.52 11.48 6.98
CA MET A 702 -79.47 12.53 5.94
C MET A 702 -79.18 12.02 4.50
N ARG A 703 -78.86 10.72 4.35
CA ARG A 703 -78.50 10.03 3.09
C ARG A 703 -77.23 10.60 2.43
N ASP A 704 -76.62 9.86 1.51
CA ASP A 704 -75.42 10.33 0.78
C ASP A 704 -75.66 11.67 0.05
N THR A 705 -76.91 11.94 -0.35
CA THR A 705 -77.31 13.20 -0.98
C THR A 705 -77.27 14.39 -0.01
N GLY A 706 -77.69 14.22 1.24
CA GLY A 706 -77.57 15.25 2.27
C GLY A 706 -76.13 15.45 2.69
N LEU A 707 -75.37 14.37 2.85
CA LEU A 707 -73.94 14.47 3.18
C LEU A 707 -73.15 15.17 2.06
N GLY A 708 -73.52 14.88 0.80
CA GLY A 708 -73.02 15.58 -0.39
C GLY A 708 -73.36 17.07 -0.41
N PHE A 709 -74.52 17.48 0.12
CA PHE A 709 -74.89 18.90 0.25
C PHE A 709 -73.97 19.64 1.22
N LEU A 710 -73.49 18.98 2.28
CA LEU A 710 -72.46 19.53 3.17
C LEU A 710 -71.06 19.57 2.53
N GLY A 711 -70.94 19.14 1.27
CA GLY A 711 -69.67 18.98 0.58
C GLY A 711 -68.84 17.81 1.09
N LEU A 712 -69.41 16.92 1.90
CA LEU A 712 -68.76 15.73 2.43
C LEU A 712 -69.14 14.50 1.59
N THR A 713 -68.41 13.40 1.72
CA THR A 713 -68.69 12.16 0.98
C THR A 713 -68.61 10.99 1.94
N ALA A 714 -69.62 10.11 1.91
CA ALA A 714 -69.61 8.89 2.72
C ALA A 714 -68.46 7.99 2.28
N GLY A 715 -67.82 7.33 3.24
CA GLY A 715 -66.69 6.46 2.99
C GLY A 715 -65.74 6.34 4.16
N ASN A 716 -64.80 5.40 4.03
CA ASN A 716 -63.70 5.23 4.97
C ASN A 716 -62.46 5.96 4.44
N PHE A 717 -61.98 6.93 5.20
CA PHE A 717 -60.77 7.69 4.93
C PHE A 717 -59.67 7.15 5.84
N THR A 718 -58.61 6.60 5.26
CA THR A 718 -57.52 5.98 6.02
C THR A 718 -56.47 7.00 6.45
N THR A 719 -55.88 6.81 7.62
CA THR A 719 -54.75 7.62 8.09
C THR A 719 -53.52 7.46 7.22
N THR A 720 -52.73 8.52 7.14
CA THR A 720 -51.34 8.43 6.67
C THR A 720 -50.44 8.39 7.88
N ASP A 721 -49.56 7.40 7.94
CA ASP A 721 -48.61 7.23 9.03
C ASP A 721 -47.28 7.95 8.73
N PRO A 722 -46.56 8.41 9.76
CA PRO A 722 -45.22 8.94 9.61
C PRO A 722 -44.26 7.86 9.09
N TYR A 723 -43.39 8.24 8.16
CA TYR A 723 -42.40 7.33 7.59
C TYR A 723 -41.06 8.01 7.32
N ILE A 724 -40.01 7.19 7.25
CA ILE A 724 -38.73 7.52 6.63
C ILE A 724 -38.50 6.59 5.44
N ASP A 725 -37.90 7.09 4.37
CA ASP A 725 -37.43 6.28 3.25
C ASP A 725 -35.90 6.17 3.35
N ILE A 726 -35.37 4.95 3.34
CA ILE A 726 -33.93 4.69 3.40
C ILE A 726 -33.48 4.08 2.08
N GLN A 727 -32.41 4.64 1.52
CA GLN A 727 -31.77 4.16 0.31
C GLN A 727 -30.30 3.86 0.59
N ILE A 728 -29.84 2.69 0.16
CA ILE A 728 -28.43 2.30 0.17
C ILE A 728 -27.94 2.22 -1.28
N GLY A 729 -26.83 2.89 -1.58
CA GLY A 729 -26.35 3.09 -2.95
C GLY A 729 -27.40 3.79 -3.84
N ASN A 730 -27.69 3.18 -4.99
CA ASN A 730 -28.76 3.61 -5.90
C ASN A 730 -29.95 2.65 -5.91
N ASP A 731 -30.11 1.83 -4.86
CA ASP A 731 -31.28 0.96 -4.73
C ASP A 731 -32.58 1.78 -4.63
N LEU A 732 -33.73 1.17 -4.91
CA LEU A 732 -35.01 1.86 -4.69
C LEU A 732 -35.16 2.18 -3.19
N PRO A 733 -35.53 3.42 -2.80
CA PRO A 733 -35.76 3.76 -1.40
C PRO A 733 -36.81 2.82 -0.79
N ILE A 734 -36.47 2.22 0.36
CA ILE A 734 -37.36 1.37 1.14
C ILE A 734 -38.04 2.23 2.19
N ARG A 735 -39.37 2.20 2.20
CA ARG A 735 -40.19 2.92 3.17
C ARG A 735 -40.27 2.17 4.49
N ILE A 736 -39.93 2.86 5.56
CA ILE A 736 -40.07 2.44 6.95
C ILE A 736 -41.15 3.30 7.60
N THR A 737 -42.31 2.71 7.82
CA THR A 737 -43.46 3.37 8.43
C THR A 737 -43.48 3.12 9.93
N ILE A 738 -43.65 4.19 10.71
CA ILE A 738 -43.88 4.13 12.16
C ILE A 738 -45.39 4.10 12.38
N GLU A 739 -45.92 2.91 12.64
CA GLU A 739 -47.34 2.65 12.80
C GLU A 739 -47.79 2.93 14.25
N PRO A 740 -49.07 3.23 14.46
CA PRO A 740 -49.63 3.32 15.81
C PRO A 740 -49.47 1.97 16.53
N GLY A 741 -48.81 1.98 17.68
CA GLY A 741 -48.51 0.77 18.45
C GLY A 741 -47.07 0.27 18.34
N ASP A 742 -46.30 0.71 17.34
CA ASP A 742 -44.88 0.33 17.20
C ASP A 742 -44.07 0.73 18.44
N ASP A 743 -43.11 -0.11 18.83
CA ASP A 743 -42.06 0.21 19.80
C ASP A 743 -40.65 0.24 19.19
N GLU A 744 -39.60 0.40 20.00
CA GLU A 744 -38.21 0.37 19.53
C GLU A 744 -37.80 -0.97 18.90
N THR A 745 -38.40 -2.08 19.33
CA THR A 745 -38.13 -3.42 18.81
C THR A 745 -38.76 -3.60 17.42
N ASP A 746 -39.96 -3.07 17.22
CA ASP A 746 -40.62 -3.04 15.92
C ASP A 746 -39.85 -2.18 14.92
N LEU A 747 -39.40 -0.99 15.33
CA LEU A 747 -38.56 -0.12 14.49
C LEU A 747 -37.25 -0.83 14.10
N TYR A 748 -36.56 -1.45 15.06
CA TYR A 748 -35.36 -2.25 14.80
C TYR A 748 -35.63 -3.38 13.79
N THR A 749 -36.74 -4.10 13.95
CA THR A 749 -37.12 -5.21 13.06
C THR A 749 -37.50 -4.75 11.65
N LYS A 750 -38.15 -3.58 11.52
CA LYS A 750 -38.49 -2.98 10.22
C LYS A 750 -37.24 -2.51 9.47
N LEU A 751 -36.21 -2.07 10.19
CA LEU A 751 -34.94 -1.62 9.63
C LEU A 751 -33.99 -2.78 9.32
N ASN A 752 -33.80 -3.70 10.27
CA ASN A 752 -32.79 -4.75 10.22
C ASN A 752 -33.28 -5.96 9.42
N LYS A 753 -32.54 -6.30 8.37
CA LYS A 753 -32.88 -7.43 7.50
C LYS A 753 -32.41 -8.75 8.12
N VAL A 754 -33.32 -9.48 8.76
CA VAL A 754 -32.98 -10.76 9.42
C VAL A 754 -32.83 -11.94 8.43
N LEU A 755 -33.50 -11.94 7.26
CA LEU A 755 -33.44 -13.03 6.26
C LEU A 755 -33.70 -12.55 4.80
N PRO A 756 -33.27 -13.31 3.77
CA PRO A 756 -33.64 -13.06 2.38
C PRO A 756 -35.17 -13.12 2.19
N GLY A 757 -35.79 -11.98 1.87
CA GLY A 757 -37.24 -11.85 1.73
C GLY A 757 -38.00 -11.48 3.00
N GLY A 758 -37.31 -11.24 4.12
CA GLY A 758 -37.89 -10.66 5.34
C GLY A 758 -38.05 -9.13 5.26
N PRO A 759 -38.82 -8.51 6.18
CA PRO A 759 -38.87 -7.06 6.34
C PRO A 759 -37.47 -6.54 6.72
N GLY A 760 -37.05 -5.40 6.17
CA GLY A 760 -35.71 -4.83 6.38
C GLY A 760 -35.16 -4.13 5.14
N VAL A 761 -34.25 -3.16 5.33
CA VAL A 761 -33.57 -2.47 4.23
C VAL A 761 -32.38 -3.32 3.76
N PRO A 762 -32.33 -3.75 2.49
CA PRO A 762 -31.19 -4.50 1.99
C PRO A 762 -29.87 -3.70 2.09
N GLY A 763 -28.80 -4.34 2.56
CA GLY A 763 -27.48 -3.70 2.68
C GLY A 763 -27.41 -2.63 3.78
N LEU A 764 -28.38 -2.61 4.71
CA LEU A 764 -28.37 -1.78 5.90
C LEU A 764 -28.08 -2.65 7.13
N ALA A 765 -26.98 -2.35 7.80
CA ALA A 765 -26.69 -2.80 9.15
C ALA A 765 -27.31 -1.82 10.15
N VAL A 766 -27.96 -2.38 11.17
CA VAL A 766 -28.59 -1.63 12.26
C VAL A 766 -27.94 -2.11 13.55
N ASP A 767 -27.39 -1.18 14.32
CA ASP A 767 -26.79 -1.48 15.62
C ASP A 767 -27.86 -1.95 16.62
N ASP A 768 -27.50 -2.88 17.51
CA ASP A 768 -28.41 -3.38 18.53
C ASP A 768 -28.58 -2.42 19.71
N ASP A 769 -27.87 -1.28 19.73
CA ASP A 769 -27.95 -0.21 20.76
C ASP A 769 -29.39 0.23 21.06
N LEU A 770 -30.28 0.17 20.06
CA LEU A 770 -31.70 0.48 20.19
C LEU A 770 -32.45 -0.51 21.09
N THR A 771 -32.07 -1.78 21.07
CA THR A 771 -32.76 -2.88 21.78
C THR A 771 -31.96 -3.41 22.98
N ASN A 772 -30.67 -3.07 23.08
CA ASN A 772 -29.78 -3.51 24.14
C ASN A 772 -29.95 -2.65 25.41
N LEU A 773 -30.24 -3.30 26.55
CA LEU A 773 -30.40 -2.63 27.84
C LEU A 773 -29.11 -1.97 28.35
N ALA A 774 -27.94 -2.42 27.89
CA ALA A 774 -26.65 -1.79 28.19
C ALA A 774 -26.30 -0.63 27.23
N GLY A 775 -27.07 -0.46 26.16
CA GLY A 775 -26.88 0.56 25.14
C GLY A 775 -27.29 1.98 25.57
N GLY A 776 -26.98 2.96 24.73
CA GLY A 776 -27.46 4.34 24.79
C GLY A 776 -28.87 4.53 24.22
N GLY A 777 -29.46 3.49 23.60
CA GLY A 777 -30.79 3.55 22.99
C GLY A 777 -30.84 4.36 21.70
N THR A 778 -29.68 4.62 21.09
CA THR A 778 -29.57 5.47 19.91
C THR A 778 -29.73 4.66 18.63
N LEU A 779 -30.37 5.27 17.63
CA LEU A 779 -30.45 4.66 16.31
C LEU A 779 -29.13 4.85 15.55
N ILE A 780 -28.41 3.77 15.33
CA ILE A 780 -27.18 3.76 14.54
C ILE A 780 -27.40 2.89 13.31
N LEU A 781 -27.26 3.52 12.14
CA LEU A 781 -27.41 2.89 10.84
C LEU A 781 -26.10 2.96 10.08
N GLN A 782 -25.71 1.84 9.47
CA GLN A 782 -24.51 1.75 8.66
C GLN A 782 -24.83 0.97 7.39
N PRO A 783 -24.29 1.33 6.21
CA PRO A 783 -24.26 0.45 5.06
C PRO A 783 -23.47 -0.82 5.44
N GLY A 784 -24.08 -1.99 5.32
CA GLY A 784 -23.49 -3.20 5.88
C GLY A 784 -24.45 -4.39 5.96
N ASP A 785 -23.87 -5.54 6.26
CA ASP A 785 -24.53 -6.73 6.80
C ASP A 785 -24.36 -6.82 8.33
N ASP A 786 -23.23 -6.33 8.86
CA ASP A 786 -22.87 -6.36 10.28
C ASP A 786 -22.50 -4.95 10.78
N PRO A 787 -23.15 -4.42 11.83
CA PRO A 787 -22.83 -3.11 12.40
C PRO A 787 -21.47 -3.06 13.11
N SER A 788 -20.90 -4.21 13.49
CA SER A 788 -19.58 -4.31 14.10
C SER A 788 -18.44 -4.43 13.07
N ASP A 789 -18.76 -4.84 11.85
CA ASP A 789 -17.84 -5.01 10.75
C ASP A 789 -18.55 -4.73 9.42
N PRO A 790 -18.82 -3.45 9.09
CA PRO A 790 -19.53 -3.04 7.88
C PRO A 790 -18.65 -3.29 6.65
N ARG A 791 -18.55 -4.56 6.26
CA ARG A 791 -17.77 -5.01 5.11
C ARG A 791 -18.52 -4.78 3.79
N PHE A 792 -19.83 -4.49 3.84
CA PHE A 792 -20.71 -4.53 2.68
C PHE A 792 -21.74 -3.39 2.62
N GLY A 793 -21.38 -2.19 2.11
CA GLY A 793 -22.42 -1.21 1.78
C GLY A 793 -22.00 0.01 0.93
N GLY A 794 -23.00 0.60 0.26
CA GLY A 794 -22.87 1.82 -0.57
C GLY A 794 -23.31 3.08 0.18
N ASP A 795 -23.65 4.15 -0.54
CA ASP A 795 -24.08 5.44 0.06
C ASP A 795 -25.42 5.31 0.81
N ILE A 796 -25.49 5.73 2.08
CA ILE A 796 -26.77 5.82 2.79
C ILE A 796 -27.41 7.19 2.57
N LYS A 797 -28.68 7.18 2.16
CA LYS A 797 -29.55 8.36 2.07
C LYS A 797 -30.80 8.09 2.89
N ILE A 798 -31.18 9.08 3.70
CA ILE A 798 -32.35 9.01 4.58
C ILE A 798 -33.24 10.19 4.23
N PHE A 799 -34.50 9.91 3.90
CA PHE A 799 -35.53 10.89 3.61
C PHE A 799 -36.66 10.75 4.62
N GLY A 800 -37.25 11.87 5.00
CA GLY A 800 -38.34 11.92 5.97
C GLY A 800 -39.63 12.38 5.32
N SER A 801 -40.74 11.84 5.79
CA SER A 801 -42.06 12.41 5.53
C SER A 801 -42.20 13.84 6.11
N LEU A 802 -43.20 14.59 5.65
CA LEU A 802 -43.47 15.97 6.10
C LEU A 802 -44.05 16.06 7.54
N PHE A 803 -44.12 14.95 8.26
CA PHE A 803 -44.61 14.94 9.62
C PHE A 803 -43.61 15.63 10.55
N VAL A 804 -44.13 16.48 11.43
CA VAL A 804 -43.37 17.17 12.46
C VAL A 804 -43.91 16.79 13.84
N SER A 805 -43.01 16.74 14.82
CA SER A 805 -43.36 16.44 16.20
C SER A 805 -44.30 17.52 16.77
N GLU A 806 -45.28 17.10 17.56
CA GLU A 806 -46.16 17.96 18.35
C GLU A 806 -45.64 18.16 19.79
N GLY A 807 -44.45 17.61 20.09
CA GLY A 807 -43.89 17.54 21.44
C GLY A 807 -43.92 16.10 21.95
N GLY A 808 -42.78 15.42 21.94
CA GLY A 808 -42.66 14.00 22.32
C GLY A 808 -42.37 13.80 23.81
N ALA A 809 -42.74 12.63 24.36
CA ALA A 809 -42.46 12.26 25.74
C ALA A 809 -40.95 12.21 26.05
N ASN A 810 -40.11 12.01 25.04
CA ASN A 810 -38.65 12.05 25.14
C ASN A 810 -38.05 13.47 25.22
N GLY A 811 -38.89 14.52 25.21
CA GLY A 811 -38.44 15.91 25.16
C GLY A 811 -38.16 16.42 23.73
N THR A 812 -38.55 15.69 22.69
CA THR A 812 -38.55 16.17 21.30
C THR A 812 -39.40 17.44 21.20
N LEU A 813 -38.85 18.53 20.66
CA LEU A 813 -39.54 19.81 20.56
C LEU A 813 -40.62 19.79 19.46
N ALA A 814 -41.71 20.53 19.67
CA ALA A 814 -42.73 20.72 18.65
C ALA A 814 -42.13 21.42 17.40
N GLY A 815 -42.49 20.94 16.21
CA GLY A 815 -41.98 21.41 14.93
C GLY A 815 -40.73 20.68 14.41
N THR A 816 -40.16 19.74 15.17
CA THR A 816 -39.01 18.92 14.75
C THR A 816 -39.42 17.93 13.66
N SER A 817 -38.65 17.78 12.58
CA SER A 817 -38.95 16.78 11.52
C SER A 817 -38.83 15.35 12.04
N ILE A 818 -39.37 14.38 11.29
CA ILE A 818 -39.20 12.96 11.64
C ILE A 818 -37.73 12.51 11.65
N ILE A 819 -36.88 13.02 10.75
CA ILE A 819 -35.45 12.68 10.74
C ILE A 819 -34.79 13.23 12.01
N ALA A 820 -35.02 14.50 12.33
CA ALA A 820 -34.44 15.11 13.52
C ALA A 820 -35.03 14.54 14.82
N ALA A 821 -36.26 14.04 14.83
CA ALA A 821 -36.83 13.37 15.99
C ALA A 821 -36.19 11.99 16.24
N LEU A 822 -35.84 11.25 15.18
CA LEU A 822 -35.19 9.94 15.29
C LEU A 822 -33.69 10.03 15.56
N PHE A 823 -33.00 10.98 14.93
CA PHE A 823 -31.54 11.09 15.00
C PHE A 823 -31.01 12.28 15.81
N GLY A 824 -31.87 13.25 16.15
CA GLY A 824 -31.49 14.51 16.80
C GLY A 824 -30.96 15.59 15.85
N THR A 825 -30.85 15.30 14.54
CA THR A 825 -30.38 16.22 13.50
C THR A 825 -31.09 15.94 12.17
N GLU A 826 -31.23 16.97 11.33
CA GLU A 826 -31.78 16.86 9.97
C GLU A 826 -30.80 16.19 8.99
N ASN A 827 -29.50 16.17 9.32
CA ASN A 827 -28.45 15.57 8.50
C ASN A 827 -27.67 14.52 9.33
N PRO A 828 -28.23 13.31 9.51
CA PRO A 828 -27.63 12.31 10.38
C PRO A 828 -26.44 11.58 9.75
N VAL A 829 -26.35 11.56 8.41
CA VAL A 829 -25.31 10.83 7.67
C VAL A 829 -23.97 11.58 7.74
N ARG A 830 -22.92 10.89 8.17
CA ARG A 830 -21.53 11.39 8.17
C ARG A 830 -20.55 10.33 7.66
N ASN A 831 -19.39 10.76 7.19
CA ASN A 831 -18.28 9.86 6.89
C ASN A 831 -17.43 9.66 8.15
N VAL A 832 -17.22 8.41 8.57
CA VAL A 832 -16.34 8.07 9.69
C VAL A 832 -15.18 7.18 9.26
N PRO A 833 -13.98 7.38 9.80
CA PRO A 833 -12.90 6.42 9.66
C PRO A 833 -13.29 5.09 10.30
N HIS A 834 -13.05 3.98 9.61
CA HIS A 834 -13.22 2.66 10.21
C HIS A 834 -11.97 2.28 11.00
N GLU A 835 -12.01 2.46 12.33
CA GLU A 835 -11.06 1.83 13.23
C GLU A 835 -11.58 0.42 13.55
N ILE A 836 -11.11 -0.59 12.81
CA ILE A 836 -11.54 -1.96 13.06
C ILE A 836 -11.10 -2.37 14.47
N SER A 837 -12.05 -2.64 15.35
CA SER A 837 -11.82 -3.16 16.71
C SER A 837 -11.02 -4.49 16.72
N THR A 838 -10.82 -5.14 15.57
CA THR A 838 -10.04 -6.38 15.40
C THR A 838 -8.69 -6.18 14.70
N GLY A 839 -8.28 -4.94 14.38
CA GLY A 839 -6.96 -4.69 13.76
C GLY A 839 -6.78 -5.24 12.33
N THR A 840 -7.86 -5.73 11.71
CA THR A 840 -7.86 -6.39 10.38
C THR A 840 -7.96 -5.41 9.20
N GLY A 841 -8.32 -4.14 9.43
CA GLY A 841 -8.49 -3.13 8.35
C GLY A 841 -7.39 -2.09 8.23
N SER A 842 -6.32 -2.22 9.01
CA SER A 842 -5.09 -1.56 8.60
C SER A 842 -4.55 -2.30 7.38
N TYR A 843 -4.47 -1.62 6.23
CA TYR A 843 -3.85 -2.18 5.03
C TYR A 843 -2.56 -2.91 5.41
N GLU A 844 -2.40 -4.14 4.93
CA GLU A 844 -1.11 -4.80 5.08
C GLU A 844 -0.05 -3.88 4.47
N SER A 845 0.85 -3.38 5.32
CA SER A 845 1.92 -2.50 4.89
C SER A 845 2.74 -3.18 3.80
N PHE A 846 3.25 -2.38 2.86
CA PHE A 846 4.17 -2.89 1.85
C PHE A 846 5.39 -3.49 2.54
N ARG A 847 5.79 -4.68 2.11
CA ARG A 847 7.00 -5.33 2.61
C ARG A 847 8.20 -4.53 2.19
N ARG A 848 9.18 -4.51 3.08
CA ARG A 848 10.43 -3.73 2.91
C ARG A 848 11.67 -4.60 2.84
N GLN A 849 11.52 -5.87 3.18
CA GLN A 849 12.60 -6.83 3.39
C GLN A 849 12.12 -8.20 2.97
N ARG A 850 13.07 -9.12 2.79
CA ARG A 850 12.81 -10.50 2.40
C ARG A 850 12.07 -10.62 1.08
N LEU A 851 12.32 -9.67 0.19
CA LEU A 851 11.76 -9.63 -1.15
C LEU A 851 12.72 -10.27 -2.15
N GLY A 852 12.21 -10.48 -3.36
CA GLY A 852 12.96 -11.05 -4.45
C GLY A 852 13.18 -12.56 -4.36
N PRO A 853 13.82 -13.13 -5.38
CA PRO A 853 13.95 -14.58 -5.58
C PRO A 853 14.80 -15.33 -4.56
N ASN A 854 15.58 -14.65 -3.72
CA ASN A 854 16.36 -15.24 -2.63
C ASN A 854 15.95 -14.69 -1.25
N ALA A 855 14.88 -13.88 -1.17
CA ALA A 855 14.44 -13.19 0.04
C ALA A 855 15.56 -12.43 0.77
N ALA A 856 16.55 -11.90 0.04
CA ALA A 856 17.63 -11.07 0.62
C ALA A 856 17.44 -9.57 0.36
N ILE A 857 16.48 -9.20 -0.50
CA ILE A 857 16.32 -7.82 -0.94
C ILE A 857 15.59 -6.98 0.11
N SER A 858 16.14 -5.80 0.38
CA SER A 858 15.45 -4.73 1.09
C SER A 858 15.27 -3.51 0.21
N THR A 859 14.09 -2.93 0.23
CA THR A 859 13.71 -1.87 -0.74
C THR A 859 14.07 -0.47 -0.29
N GLY A 860 14.48 -0.26 0.96
CA GLY A 860 14.79 1.08 1.50
C GLY A 860 13.61 2.03 1.66
N ILE A 861 12.51 1.85 0.92
CA ILE A 861 11.28 2.65 0.96
C ILE A 861 10.71 2.70 2.40
N ILE A 862 10.32 3.87 2.88
CA ILE A 862 9.67 4.08 4.19
C ILE A 862 8.27 3.45 4.16
N SER A 863 7.80 2.89 5.29
CA SER A 863 6.46 2.28 5.38
C SER A 863 5.39 3.17 4.77
N SER A 864 4.58 2.58 3.90
CA SER A 864 3.40 3.19 3.33
C SER A 864 2.23 2.24 3.54
N THR A 865 1.05 2.81 3.70
CA THR A 865 -0.21 2.09 3.72
C THR A 865 -1.07 2.43 2.50
N ASN A 866 -0.67 3.40 1.67
CA ASN A 866 -1.44 3.86 0.50
C ASN A 866 -0.70 3.49 -0.81
N LEU A 867 -1.41 3.00 -1.82
CA LEU A 867 -0.82 2.57 -3.11
C LEU A 867 -0.16 3.71 -3.88
N ILE A 868 -0.81 4.89 -3.93
CA ILE A 868 -0.30 6.05 -4.64
C ILE A 868 0.95 6.57 -3.93
N ASP A 869 0.92 6.68 -2.59
CA ASP A 869 2.09 7.09 -1.79
C ASP A 869 3.27 6.12 -1.95
N PHE A 870 3.02 4.80 -1.94
CA PHE A 870 4.07 3.81 -2.20
C PHE A 870 4.67 3.96 -3.61
N ALA A 871 3.83 4.10 -4.64
CA ALA A 871 4.28 4.30 -6.00
C ALA A 871 5.08 5.61 -6.15
N GLN A 872 4.67 6.70 -5.49
CA GLN A 872 5.42 7.96 -5.45
C GLN A 872 6.76 7.80 -4.74
N LYS A 873 6.79 7.12 -3.59
CA LYS A 873 8.04 6.83 -2.85
C LYS A 873 9.01 5.97 -3.64
N MET A 874 8.51 5.02 -4.45
CA MET A 874 9.33 4.23 -5.37
C MET A 874 10.00 5.13 -6.42
N VAL A 875 9.21 5.97 -7.11
CA VAL A 875 9.73 6.91 -8.13
C VAL A 875 10.71 7.92 -7.52
N ASN A 876 10.40 8.44 -6.33
CA ASN A 876 11.24 9.39 -5.61
C ASN A 876 12.54 8.74 -5.12
N GLY A 877 12.47 7.49 -4.63
CA GLY A 877 13.64 6.73 -4.18
C GLY A 877 14.61 6.49 -5.33
N GLN A 878 14.10 6.05 -6.47
CA GLN A 878 14.89 5.88 -7.69
C GLN A 878 15.50 7.21 -8.16
N SER A 879 14.73 8.30 -8.18
CA SER A 879 15.24 9.62 -8.57
C SER A 879 16.35 10.10 -7.63
N ALA A 880 16.20 9.85 -6.32
CA ALA A 880 17.23 10.18 -5.33
C ALA A 880 18.51 9.35 -5.52
N GLU A 881 18.38 8.07 -5.89
CA GLU A 881 19.50 7.18 -6.21
C GLU A 881 20.26 7.65 -7.45
N THR A 882 19.56 7.98 -8.54
CA THR A 882 20.18 8.56 -9.75
C THR A 882 20.94 9.86 -9.42
N ILE A 883 20.32 10.78 -8.68
CA ILE A 883 20.96 12.05 -8.29
C ILE A 883 22.19 11.81 -7.42
N ALA A 884 22.16 10.80 -6.53
CA ALA A 884 23.30 10.45 -5.71
C ALA A 884 24.47 9.91 -6.56
N ILE A 885 24.17 9.00 -7.49
CA ILE A 885 25.15 8.45 -8.44
C ILE A 885 25.77 9.55 -9.30
N ASP A 886 24.97 10.47 -9.85
CA ASP A 886 25.49 11.54 -10.72
C ASP A 886 26.32 12.57 -9.95
N ARG A 887 25.95 12.88 -8.70
CA ARG A 887 26.75 13.74 -7.83
C ARG A 887 28.09 13.08 -7.53
N GLN A 888 28.07 11.82 -7.11
CA GLN A 888 29.30 11.07 -6.83
C GLN A 888 30.16 10.96 -8.10
N LYS A 889 29.57 10.66 -9.26
CA LYS A 889 30.27 10.63 -10.56
C LYS A 889 30.98 11.95 -10.83
N THR A 890 30.31 13.08 -10.61
CA THR A 890 30.88 14.42 -10.83
C THR A 890 32.07 14.67 -9.91
N ASP A 891 31.93 14.36 -8.62
CA ASP A 891 32.98 14.56 -7.62
C ASP A 891 34.20 13.67 -7.92
N GLU A 892 33.97 12.38 -8.20
CA GLU A 892 35.02 11.41 -8.51
C GLU A 892 35.71 11.70 -9.86
N THR A 893 34.98 12.24 -10.84
CA THR A 893 35.54 12.72 -12.11
C THR A 893 36.49 13.90 -11.88
N ALA A 894 36.08 14.87 -11.05
CA ALA A 894 36.93 16.01 -10.72
C ALA A 894 38.22 15.59 -10.00
N PHE A 895 38.13 14.57 -9.12
CA PHE A 895 39.30 14.01 -8.44
C PHE A 895 40.22 13.24 -9.40
N ARG A 896 39.65 12.41 -10.30
CA ARG A 896 40.41 11.76 -11.38
C ARG A 896 41.19 12.77 -12.21
N ASP A 897 40.55 13.86 -12.63
CA ASP A 897 41.16 14.91 -13.45
C ASP A 897 42.25 15.69 -12.69
N LEU A 898 42.14 15.80 -11.35
CA LEU A 898 43.19 16.33 -10.50
C LEU A 898 44.41 15.39 -10.46
N LEU A 899 44.19 14.09 -10.25
CA LEU A 899 45.25 13.09 -10.25
C LEU A 899 45.94 13.01 -11.61
N GLN A 900 45.18 13.07 -12.70
CA GLN A 900 45.72 13.09 -14.06
C GLN A 900 46.64 14.30 -14.29
N ARG A 901 46.22 15.49 -13.85
CA ARG A 901 47.05 16.70 -13.95
C ARG A 901 48.33 16.56 -13.14
N ARG A 902 48.23 16.10 -11.90
CA ARG A 902 49.40 15.88 -11.04
C ARG A 902 50.35 14.84 -11.64
N LEU A 903 49.82 13.80 -12.26
CA LEU A 903 50.62 12.79 -12.94
C LEU A 903 51.36 13.38 -14.14
N LEU A 904 50.69 14.19 -14.95
CA LEU A 904 51.30 14.89 -16.09
C LEU A 904 52.36 15.91 -15.64
N ASP A 905 52.17 16.57 -14.49
CA ASP A 905 53.15 17.52 -13.95
C ASP A 905 54.45 16.83 -13.50
N GLU A 906 54.35 15.60 -12.95
CA GLU A 906 55.51 14.85 -12.44
C GLU A 906 56.20 13.99 -13.52
N SER A 907 55.39 13.31 -14.35
CA SER A 907 55.89 12.34 -15.32
C SER A 907 55.84 12.81 -16.77
N GLY A 908 55.13 13.91 -17.06
CA GLY A 908 55.01 14.46 -18.41
C GLY A 908 56.25 15.20 -18.90
N VAL A 909 56.27 15.47 -20.20
CA VAL A 909 57.37 16.22 -20.83
C VAL A 909 57.09 17.72 -20.73
N ASN A 910 57.90 18.43 -19.94
CA ASN A 910 57.87 19.90 -19.90
C ASN A 910 58.78 20.49 -20.99
N LEU A 911 58.18 21.13 -22.01
CA LEU A 911 58.93 21.69 -23.14
C LEU A 911 59.97 22.73 -22.74
N ASP A 912 59.68 23.56 -21.73
CA ASP A 912 60.60 24.60 -21.28
C ASP A 912 61.80 23.98 -20.56
N GLU A 913 61.56 22.96 -19.73
CA GLU A 913 62.63 22.21 -19.06
C GLU A 913 63.49 21.43 -20.08
N GLU A 914 62.86 20.75 -21.03
CA GLU A 914 63.56 20.02 -22.09
C GLU A 914 64.38 20.96 -22.98
N LEU A 915 63.85 22.15 -23.32
CA LEU A 915 64.57 23.15 -24.11
C LEU A 915 65.75 23.75 -23.33
N ALA A 916 65.57 24.03 -22.03
CA ALA A 916 66.65 24.50 -21.17
C ALA A 916 67.76 23.44 -21.06
N ASN A 917 67.40 22.17 -20.83
CA ASN A 917 68.33 21.06 -20.78
C ASN A 917 69.03 20.84 -22.13
N LEU A 918 68.32 21.04 -23.24
CA LEU A 918 68.88 20.96 -24.59
C LEU A 918 69.98 22.01 -24.80
N ILE A 919 69.77 23.25 -24.35
CA ILE A 919 70.80 24.30 -24.43
C ILE A 919 72.02 23.89 -23.59
N VAL A 920 71.82 23.42 -22.36
CA VAL A 920 72.92 22.96 -21.49
C VAL A 920 73.72 21.84 -22.16
N ILE A 921 73.04 20.82 -22.68
CA ILE A 921 73.70 19.67 -23.33
C ILE A 921 74.38 20.08 -24.64
N GLN A 922 73.80 20.99 -25.42
CA GLN A 922 74.45 21.54 -26.61
C GLN A 922 75.75 22.28 -26.27
N THR A 923 75.75 23.09 -25.19
CA THR A 923 76.97 23.76 -24.73
C THR A 923 78.03 22.77 -24.25
N ALA A 924 77.64 21.70 -23.56
CA ALA A 924 78.53 20.63 -23.12
C ALA A 924 79.12 19.85 -24.31
N PHE A 925 78.29 19.52 -25.31
CA PHE A 925 78.72 18.87 -26.54
C PHE A 925 79.73 19.74 -27.32
N ALA A 926 79.45 21.03 -27.47
CA ALA A 926 80.34 21.98 -28.13
C ALA A 926 81.67 22.15 -27.37
N ALA A 927 81.64 22.18 -26.04
CA ALA A 927 82.84 22.24 -25.21
C ALA A 927 83.70 20.98 -25.35
N ALA A 928 83.09 19.79 -25.28
CA ALA A 928 83.80 18.52 -25.47
C ALA A 928 84.42 18.42 -26.88
N ALA A 929 83.70 18.86 -27.92
CA ALA A 929 84.22 18.90 -29.29
C ALA A 929 85.45 19.81 -29.43
N ARG A 930 85.45 20.99 -28.79
CA ARG A 930 86.62 21.90 -28.77
C ARG A 930 87.83 21.27 -28.08
N VAL A 931 87.64 20.53 -26.98
CA VAL A 931 88.72 19.82 -26.29
C VAL A 931 89.33 18.74 -27.20
N ILE A 932 88.51 18.01 -27.95
CA ILE A 932 88.99 17.03 -28.92
C ILE A 932 89.80 17.71 -30.02
N SER A 933 89.33 18.84 -30.56
CA SER A 933 90.07 19.61 -31.57
C SER A 933 91.40 20.15 -31.05
N ALA A 934 91.44 20.68 -29.82
CA ALA A 934 92.67 21.19 -29.21
C ALA A 934 93.70 20.05 -28.97
N ILE A 935 93.24 18.87 -28.55
CA ILE A 935 94.11 17.70 -28.39
C ILE A 935 94.62 17.20 -29.74
N ASP A 936 93.80 17.20 -30.80
CA ASP A 936 94.23 16.84 -32.16
C ASP A 936 95.28 17.82 -32.70
N GLU A 937 95.10 19.13 -32.45
CA GLU A 937 96.10 20.16 -32.76
C GLU A 937 97.42 19.94 -31.99
N GLU A 938 97.37 19.66 -30.68
CA GLU A 938 98.57 19.34 -29.89
C GLU A 938 99.28 18.06 -30.39
N PHE A 939 98.52 17.02 -30.78
CA PHE A 939 99.10 15.80 -31.34
C PHE A 939 99.75 16.05 -32.71
N GLN A 940 99.13 16.86 -33.56
CA GLN A 940 99.69 17.25 -34.85
C GLN A 940 100.94 18.11 -34.68
N GLU A 941 100.96 19.04 -33.72
CA GLU A 941 102.14 19.84 -33.39
C GLU A 941 103.29 18.97 -32.86
N LEU A 942 102.98 18.00 -31.99
CA LEU A 942 103.96 17.06 -31.46
C LEU A 942 104.50 16.10 -32.53
N LEU A 943 103.65 15.65 -33.47
CA LEU A 943 104.07 14.86 -34.63
C LEU A 943 104.92 15.67 -35.61
N ASN A 944 104.60 16.95 -35.81
CA ASN A 944 105.38 17.85 -36.64
C ASN A 944 106.72 18.23 -35.99
N ALA A 945 106.82 18.25 -34.66
CA ALA A 945 108.06 18.47 -33.93
C ALA A 945 109.01 17.24 -33.91
N ILE A 946 108.49 16.04 -34.21
CA ILE A 946 109.26 14.79 -34.31
C ILE A 946 109.75 14.55 -35.76
N ARG A 947 109.22 15.26 -36.74
CA ARG A 947 109.74 15.32 -38.12
C ARG A 947 110.83 16.38 -38.24
#